data_AF-A0A2U2XAE2-F1
#
_entry.id   AF-A0A2U2XAE2-F1
#
_cell.length_a   1.000
_cell.length_b   1.000
_cell.length_c   1.000
_cell.angle_alpha   90.00
_cell.angle_beta   90.00
_cell.angle_gamma   90.00
#
_symmetry.space_group_name_H-M   'P 1'
#
loop_
_entity.id
_entity.type
_entity.pdbx_description
1 polymer ?
#
loop_
_entity_poly.entity_id
_entity_poly.type
_entity_poly.pdbx_seq_one_letter_code
_entity_poly.pdbx_strand_id
1 'polypeptide(L)'
;MKLLIITFSLFLIAFGQVISQNNDTVSMSSYQVADSIYRNLTNHIPSGYLLNRTLMDTNALAFNTDKLRDSIINADYFYGLMYEYKSMALDSSSIPSLINIFNQVNSYMGEHEFNEDIYIYPIGIADFNFEYFDEAVALQNNWINRQNAQFFENSQSHLAYESGKSQFVAPLFDMYSSDLMGITFREEEFFSNRHTVNDIAQLSVEHNGVITNLNFDEVYEFVPSNDAYQYFTFRVEFTDGDSIVNQTKIYTPELPIRERGASDSFEKCRYFSDKRGSFSDGDNNKIQYCLINACDNHSSGYRPKKPYILVTGYRPPIFFQRYKKTWKLYSNHHRSMLNHLKLNNYDIILVRFNIFWKPYQHGMLESADLFIEFLQDLNMKKAAFGGEYHENVIQGSSMGADIVRLALLKMEKKHFADNSYGHHRSRLFLSYDANYYGANLPLAYQYQIYSGFKYPRLVNTVPVVNGFLRAFLYASLEQKTVKQLLMYHAKANNSNLFNYPSNTIYSTPTHHAKRQNFCNELDLWDNHDHIFPLQTGTRNVAISLGKISGKNNDETNLNFKNAGDYWHDVNLVLWKRELRAGIYSTNYERLFRRKRISLLPFPNMTDHIVNVKQMQEIDNASGSYLKGLGNIIWLTDMSHLGLGWLSNLNEKFTHKSTLTALDINPNLWPSDGSHSLNMQSLGLMYNEFNYNPNQPSSYFGYPNLGRPTDHFEVTPFEAIYVGENIHPHIELKESDDADVDAINNFILNEVEPWYLGLQNDNLGEQARSNYTYKSLRRARFTITTGHLVTPKTDPGDYNVEPNADLKLQAGEQITLKPGTHVKQGAKAHLKIRYYECPPGSSDMSAGGNQYDENDSETNLMRKDLAKKEGKLKENQISIYPNPSRGSFTIASMQDVPIETLHVYNLNGTSIFQKTNLSTARFKFESKLAQGTYFAIINTRDGIIHRKKIIVL
;
A
#
# COMPACT_ATOMS: atom_id res chain seq x y z
N MET A 1 -13.04 -61.95 10.32
CA MET A 1 -12.18 -62.23 9.15
C MET A 1 -12.93 -62.19 7.81
N LYS A 2 -14.04 -62.92 7.62
CA LYS A 2 -14.86 -62.82 6.39
C LYS A 2 -15.42 -61.43 6.11
N LEU A 3 -15.89 -60.70 7.14
CA LEU A 3 -16.35 -59.32 6.99
C LEU A 3 -15.20 -58.40 6.54
N LEU A 4 -14.02 -58.52 7.16
CA LEU A 4 -12.82 -57.74 6.81
C LEU A 4 -12.34 -58.02 5.38
N ILE A 5 -12.41 -59.28 4.92
CA ILE A 5 -12.07 -59.67 3.55
C ILE A 5 -13.12 -59.16 2.56
N ILE A 6 -14.41 -59.16 2.92
CA ILE A 6 -15.47 -58.60 2.06
C ILE A 6 -15.33 -57.08 1.98
N THR A 7 -15.03 -56.38 3.08
CA THR A 7 -14.78 -54.93 3.06
C THR A 7 -13.52 -54.60 2.27
N PHE A 8 -12.43 -55.35 2.44
CA PHE A 8 -11.17 -55.13 1.72
C PHE A 8 -11.27 -55.50 0.22
N SER A 9 -12.05 -56.53 -0.13
CA SER A 9 -12.34 -56.90 -1.51
C SER A 9 -13.30 -55.91 -2.18
N LEU A 10 -14.31 -55.39 -1.49
CA LEU A 10 -15.12 -54.27 -1.99
C LEU A 10 -14.28 -52.99 -2.14
N PHE A 11 -13.34 -52.75 -1.24
CA PHE A 11 -12.38 -51.64 -1.32
C PHE A 11 -11.43 -51.80 -2.52
N LEU A 12 -10.92 -53.01 -2.78
CA LEU A 12 -10.05 -53.33 -3.93
C LEU A 12 -10.80 -53.36 -5.26
N ILE A 13 -12.05 -53.80 -5.30
CA ILE A 13 -12.89 -53.79 -6.51
C ILE A 13 -13.31 -52.36 -6.86
N ALA A 14 -13.65 -51.54 -5.86
CA ALA A 14 -13.91 -50.11 -6.05
C ALA A 14 -12.64 -49.34 -6.51
N PHE A 15 -11.46 -49.67 -5.97
CA PHE A 15 -10.20 -49.08 -6.44
C PHE A 15 -9.76 -49.59 -7.81
N GLY A 16 -9.98 -50.87 -8.12
CA GLY A 16 -9.62 -51.51 -9.38
C GLY A 16 -10.40 -50.95 -10.57
N GLN A 17 -11.69 -50.65 -10.40
CA GLN A 17 -12.51 -50.03 -11.45
C GLN A 17 -12.19 -48.55 -11.67
N VAL A 18 -11.77 -47.81 -10.64
CA VAL A 18 -11.36 -46.39 -10.76
C VAL A 18 -10.02 -46.24 -11.48
N ILE A 19 -9.10 -47.20 -11.35
CA ILE A 19 -7.79 -47.13 -12.02
C ILE A 19 -7.89 -47.59 -13.50
N SER A 20 -8.83 -48.48 -13.84
CA SER A 20 -8.99 -49.00 -15.20
C SER A 20 -9.71 -48.04 -16.18
N GLN A 21 -10.34 -46.96 -15.72
CA GLN A 21 -11.04 -45.98 -16.58
C GLN A 21 -10.28 -44.65 -16.80
N ASN A 22 -9.05 -44.54 -16.29
CA ASN A 22 -8.29 -43.29 -16.28
C ASN A 22 -7.44 -43.00 -17.53
N ASN A 23 -7.54 -43.80 -18.59
CA ASN A 23 -6.76 -43.56 -19.81
C ASN A 23 -7.48 -42.78 -20.92
N ASP A 24 -8.80 -42.53 -20.83
CA ASP A 24 -9.53 -41.82 -21.90
C ASP A 24 -10.75 -40.99 -21.44
N THR A 25 -10.88 -40.65 -20.16
CA THR A 25 -12.01 -39.85 -19.67
C THR A 25 -11.69 -38.35 -19.70
N VAL A 26 -12.29 -37.64 -20.66
CA VAL A 26 -12.37 -36.17 -20.65
C VAL A 26 -13.01 -35.77 -19.31
N SER A 27 -12.25 -35.11 -18.44
CA SER A 27 -12.74 -34.75 -17.11
C SER A 27 -13.83 -33.67 -17.23
N MET A 28 -15.06 -34.00 -16.87
CA MET A 28 -16.21 -33.10 -16.91
C MET A 28 -16.29 -32.27 -15.61
N SER A 29 -16.66 -30.99 -15.72
CA SER A 29 -17.02 -30.14 -14.57
C SER A 29 -18.29 -30.64 -13.88
N SER A 30 -18.54 -30.22 -12.63
CA SER A 30 -19.77 -30.59 -11.91
C SER A 30 -21.04 -30.18 -12.67
N TYR A 31 -21.02 -29.03 -13.34
CA TYR A 31 -22.11 -28.58 -14.21
C TYR A 31 -22.31 -29.52 -15.40
N GLN A 32 -21.23 -29.88 -16.10
CA GLN A 32 -21.31 -30.81 -17.23
C GLN A 32 -21.77 -32.20 -16.79
N VAL A 33 -21.39 -32.64 -15.60
CA VAL A 33 -21.88 -33.90 -15.01
C VAL A 33 -23.36 -33.81 -14.72
N ALA A 34 -23.82 -32.73 -14.06
CA ALA A 34 -25.22 -32.49 -13.80
C ALA A 34 -26.04 -32.40 -15.10
N ASP A 35 -25.54 -31.68 -16.11
CA ASP A 35 -26.14 -31.61 -17.43
C ASP A 35 -26.21 -33.00 -18.08
N SER A 36 -25.15 -33.80 -17.98
CA SER A 36 -25.16 -35.16 -18.53
C SER A 36 -26.23 -36.04 -17.86
N ILE A 37 -26.35 -35.95 -16.53
CA ILE A 37 -27.25 -36.79 -15.73
C ILE A 37 -28.72 -36.36 -15.91
N TYR A 38 -29.00 -35.06 -15.89
CA TYR A 38 -30.37 -34.53 -15.79
C TYR A 38 -30.87 -33.83 -17.06
N ARG A 39 -30.11 -33.76 -18.16
CA ARG A 39 -30.52 -33.06 -19.41
C ARG A 39 -31.87 -33.47 -19.99
N ASN A 40 -32.34 -34.69 -19.74
CA ASN A 40 -33.61 -35.17 -20.29
C ASN A 40 -34.80 -34.96 -19.33
N LEU A 41 -34.57 -34.32 -18.19
CA LEU A 41 -35.59 -33.96 -17.22
C LEU A 41 -35.93 -32.48 -17.37
N THR A 42 -36.80 -32.13 -18.32
CA THR A 42 -37.13 -30.72 -18.62
C THR A 42 -38.61 -30.40 -18.58
N ASN A 43 -39.51 -31.39 -18.72
CA ASN A 43 -40.92 -31.10 -18.96
C ASN A 43 -41.68 -30.68 -17.68
N HIS A 44 -41.15 -31.03 -16.51
CA HIS A 44 -41.80 -30.79 -15.22
C HIS A 44 -40.97 -29.89 -14.30
N ILE A 45 -40.19 -28.98 -14.88
CA ILE A 45 -39.32 -28.02 -14.17
C ILE A 45 -39.66 -26.59 -14.61
N PRO A 46 -40.91 -26.13 -14.38
CA PRO A 46 -41.38 -24.83 -14.86
C PRO A 46 -40.60 -23.65 -14.26
N SER A 47 -39.99 -23.82 -13.08
CA SER A 47 -39.13 -22.79 -12.50
C SER A 47 -37.82 -22.58 -13.26
N GLY A 48 -37.39 -23.59 -14.02
CA GLY A 48 -36.07 -23.65 -14.65
C GLY A 48 -34.92 -24.08 -13.71
N TYR A 49 -35.20 -24.43 -12.45
CA TYR A 49 -34.19 -24.80 -11.46
C TYR A 49 -34.50 -26.17 -10.83
N LEU A 50 -33.53 -27.09 -10.90
CA LEU A 50 -33.64 -28.43 -10.32
C LEU A 50 -32.60 -28.62 -9.20
N LEU A 51 -33.05 -28.83 -7.96
CA LEU A 51 -32.15 -29.02 -6.81
C LEU A 51 -31.20 -30.21 -7.00
N ASN A 52 -31.68 -31.31 -7.58
CA ASN A 52 -30.89 -32.51 -7.83
C ASN A 52 -29.63 -32.22 -8.68
N ARG A 53 -29.64 -31.18 -9.52
CA ARG A 53 -28.48 -30.76 -10.32
C ARG A 53 -27.34 -30.16 -9.52
N THR A 54 -27.55 -29.79 -8.25
CA THR A 54 -26.46 -29.45 -7.34
C THR A 54 -25.54 -30.63 -7.06
N LEU A 55 -26.00 -31.87 -7.28
CA LEU A 55 -25.30 -33.11 -6.91
C LEU A 55 -24.96 -33.17 -5.40
N MET A 56 -25.72 -32.44 -4.57
CA MET A 56 -25.51 -32.34 -3.12
C MET A 56 -26.56 -33.17 -2.34
N ASP A 57 -26.13 -33.72 -1.20
CA ASP A 57 -26.98 -34.41 -0.22
C ASP A 57 -27.62 -33.38 0.73
N THR A 58 -28.96 -33.39 0.84
CA THR A 58 -29.92 -32.84 1.83
C THR A 58 -29.66 -31.53 2.63
N ASN A 59 -28.47 -30.92 2.56
CA ASN A 59 -28.01 -29.75 3.31
C ASN A 59 -27.80 -28.51 2.42
N ALA A 60 -28.34 -28.49 1.19
CA ALA A 60 -28.29 -27.32 0.33
C ALA A 60 -28.90 -26.09 1.03
N LEU A 61 -28.27 -24.92 0.88
CA LEU A 61 -28.77 -23.66 1.43
C LEU A 61 -30.14 -23.32 0.85
N ALA A 62 -30.33 -23.49 -0.46
CA ALA A 62 -31.61 -23.27 -1.13
C ALA A 62 -32.74 -24.13 -0.55
N PHE A 63 -32.44 -25.35 -0.11
CA PHE A 63 -33.43 -26.24 0.51
C PHE A 63 -33.69 -25.93 1.99
N ASN A 64 -32.78 -25.24 2.66
CA ASN A 64 -32.83 -24.98 4.10
C ASN A 64 -33.00 -23.49 4.44
N THR A 65 -33.45 -22.66 3.49
CA THR A 65 -33.64 -21.21 3.72
C THR A 65 -34.60 -20.91 4.88
N ASP A 66 -35.64 -21.72 5.07
CA ASP A 66 -36.54 -21.57 6.22
C ASP A 66 -35.84 -21.82 7.56
N LYS A 67 -34.86 -22.73 7.62
CA LYS A 67 -34.03 -22.95 8.82
C LYS A 67 -33.02 -21.82 9.05
N LEU A 68 -32.68 -21.06 8.00
CA LEU A 68 -31.81 -19.90 8.09
C LEU A 68 -32.54 -18.64 8.57
N ARG A 69 -33.88 -18.64 8.65
CA ARG A 69 -34.67 -17.50 9.18
C ARG A 69 -34.28 -17.16 10.62
N ASP A 70 -33.93 -18.17 11.43
CA ASP A 70 -33.49 -18.00 12.82
C ASP A 70 -31.98 -17.74 12.97
N SER A 71 -31.24 -17.66 11.85
CA SER A 71 -29.79 -17.47 11.83
C SER A 71 -29.40 -16.03 11.50
N ILE A 72 -28.28 -15.57 12.06
CA ILE A 72 -27.69 -14.28 11.68
C ILE A 72 -26.82 -14.47 10.44
N ILE A 73 -27.30 -13.96 9.31
CA ILE A 73 -26.68 -14.16 7.99
C ILE A 73 -25.73 -13.02 7.60
N ASN A 74 -24.87 -13.28 6.62
CA ASN A 74 -23.89 -12.34 6.08
C ASN A 74 -23.76 -12.51 4.55
N ALA A 75 -22.83 -11.79 3.92
CA ALA A 75 -22.67 -11.81 2.47
C ALA A 75 -22.32 -13.20 1.92
N ASP A 76 -21.58 -14.00 2.67
CA ASP A 76 -21.21 -15.33 2.21
C ASP A 76 -22.40 -16.26 1.99
N TYR A 77 -23.46 -16.17 2.80
CA TYR A 77 -24.68 -16.96 2.58
C TYR A 77 -25.33 -16.60 1.26
N PHE A 78 -25.37 -15.32 0.90
CA PHE A 78 -25.92 -14.86 -0.37
C PHE A 78 -25.13 -15.44 -1.55
N TYR A 79 -23.80 -15.32 -1.50
CA TYR A 79 -22.94 -15.88 -2.55
C TYR A 79 -23.03 -17.41 -2.62
N GLY A 80 -23.21 -18.08 -1.48
CA GLY A 80 -23.46 -19.52 -1.42
C GLY A 80 -24.76 -19.89 -2.13
N LEU A 81 -25.85 -19.19 -1.81
CA LEU A 81 -27.15 -19.40 -2.41
C LEU A 81 -27.12 -19.17 -3.93
N MET A 82 -26.51 -18.07 -4.39
CA MET A 82 -26.37 -17.78 -5.82
C MET A 82 -25.52 -18.82 -6.56
N TYR A 83 -24.49 -19.38 -5.90
CA TYR A 83 -23.71 -20.49 -6.46
C TYR A 83 -24.54 -21.77 -6.62
N GLU A 84 -25.37 -22.10 -5.63
CA GLU A 84 -26.30 -23.23 -5.69
C GLU A 84 -27.33 -23.04 -6.80
N TYR A 85 -27.97 -21.87 -6.89
CA TYR A 85 -28.92 -21.58 -7.96
C TYR A 85 -28.31 -21.69 -9.34
N LYS A 86 -27.09 -21.20 -9.54
CA LYS A 86 -26.38 -21.38 -10.80
C LYS A 86 -26.17 -22.86 -11.14
N SER A 87 -25.96 -23.70 -10.13
CA SER A 87 -25.82 -25.16 -10.27
C SER A 87 -27.16 -25.86 -10.53
N MET A 88 -28.26 -25.29 -10.06
CA MET A 88 -29.63 -25.78 -10.27
C MET A 88 -30.22 -25.38 -11.63
N ALA A 89 -29.80 -24.24 -12.19
CA ALA A 89 -30.39 -23.58 -13.36
C ALA A 89 -30.22 -24.35 -14.67
N LEU A 90 -31.31 -24.75 -15.33
CA LEU A 90 -31.28 -25.45 -16.64
C LEU A 90 -30.57 -24.61 -17.69
N ASP A 91 -30.76 -23.29 -17.62
CA ASP A 91 -29.93 -22.30 -18.30
C ASP A 91 -29.07 -21.56 -17.28
N SER A 92 -27.79 -21.92 -17.17
CA SER A 92 -26.86 -21.27 -16.22
C SER A 92 -26.59 -19.79 -16.50
N SER A 93 -27.05 -19.25 -17.65
CA SER A 93 -26.97 -17.82 -17.97
C SER A 93 -28.03 -16.99 -17.25
N SER A 94 -29.10 -17.62 -16.72
CA SER A 94 -30.15 -16.94 -15.95
C SER A 94 -29.66 -16.40 -14.60
N ILE A 95 -28.55 -16.94 -14.09
CA ILE A 95 -27.94 -16.53 -12.82
C ILE A 95 -26.56 -15.91 -13.07
N PRO A 96 -26.35 -14.64 -12.67
CA PRO A 96 -25.04 -14.00 -12.75
C PRO A 96 -23.97 -14.81 -12.02
N SER A 97 -22.76 -14.82 -12.56
CA SER A 97 -21.65 -15.48 -11.88
C SER A 97 -21.28 -14.72 -10.59
N LEU A 98 -20.69 -15.40 -9.62
CA LEU A 98 -20.25 -14.77 -8.36
C LEU A 98 -19.32 -13.57 -8.59
N ILE A 99 -18.48 -13.64 -9.63
CA ILE A 99 -17.58 -12.55 -9.97
C ILE A 99 -18.32 -11.35 -10.59
N ASN A 100 -19.42 -11.59 -11.32
CA ASN A 100 -20.24 -10.51 -11.86
C ASN A 100 -20.96 -9.76 -10.73
N ILE A 101 -21.57 -10.49 -9.79
CA ILE A 101 -22.20 -9.91 -8.60
C ILE A 101 -21.17 -9.10 -7.81
N PHE A 102 -20.01 -9.70 -7.51
CA PHE A 102 -18.94 -9.01 -6.78
C PHE A 102 -18.47 -7.75 -7.51
N ASN A 103 -18.24 -7.81 -8.82
CA ASN A 103 -17.73 -6.67 -9.59
C ASN A 103 -18.73 -5.51 -9.64
N GLN A 104 -20.01 -5.81 -9.81
CA GLN A 104 -21.08 -4.81 -9.79
C GLN A 104 -21.13 -4.09 -8.44
N VAL A 105 -21.19 -4.86 -7.35
CA VAL A 105 -21.21 -4.35 -5.97
C VAL A 105 -19.94 -3.56 -5.65
N ASN A 106 -18.76 -4.11 -5.97
CA ASN A 106 -17.48 -3.45 -5.72
C ASN A 106 -17.34 -2.15 -6.53
N SER A 107 -17.86 -2.10 -7.76
CA SER A 107 -17.83 -0.88 -8.57
C SER A 107 -18.70 0.22 -7.95
N TYR A 108 -19.93 -0.13 -7.53
CA TYR A 108 -20.83 0.80 -6.85
C TYR A 108 -20.23 1.32 -5.53
N MET A 109 -19.78 0.41 -4.67
CA MET A 109 -19.14 0.77 -3.40
C MET A 109 -17.87 1.62 -3.60
N GLY A 110 -17.06 1.26 -4.60
CA GLY A 110 -15.84 1.97 -4.93
C GLY A 110 -16.09 3.38 -5.44
N GLU A 111 -17.20 3.62 -6.13
CA GLU A 111 -17.61 4.95 -6.58
C GLU A 111 -17.96 5.87 -5.41
N HIS A 112 -18.85 5.41 -4.51
CA HIS A 112 -19.25 6.18 -3.34
C HIS A 112 -18.09 6.38 -2.35
N GLU A 113 -17.22 5.38 -2.14
CA GLU A 113 -16.01 5.58 -1.33
C GLU A 113 -15.12 6.66 -1.92
N PHE A 114 -14.89 6.60 -3.23
CA PHE A 114 -13.97 7.51 -3.89
C PHE A 114 -14.52 8.94 -3.98
N ASN A 115 -15.82 9.11 -4.20
CA ASN A 115 -16.42 10.44 -4.37
C ASN A 115 -16.84 11.07 -3.04
N GLU A 116 -17.41 10.28 -2.14
CA GLU A 116 -18.13 10.77 -0.94
C GLU A 116 -17.47 10.34 0.38
N ASP A 117 -16.45 9.48 0.34
CA ASP A 117 -15.81 8.86 1.53
C ASP A 117 -16.80 8.13 2.47
N ILE A 118 -17.92 7.63 1.93
CA ILE A 118 -18.89 6.76 2.62
C ILE A 118 -18.82 5.33 2.05
N TYR A 119 -19.19 4.33 2.86
CA TYR A 119 -19.44 2.98 2.36
C TYR A 119 -20.93 2.73 2.31
N ILE A 120 -21.48 2.51 1.13
CA ILE A 120 -22.88 2.16 0.94
C ILE A 120 -22.95 0.69 0.56
N TYR A 121 -23.59 -0.13 1.39
CA TYR A 121 -23.68 -1.57 1.22
C TYR A 121 -24.95 -1.95 0.47
N PRO A 122 -24.84 -2.51 -0.75
CA PRO A 122 -25.99 -3.03 -1.46
C PRO A 122 -26.52 -4.30 -0.78
N ILE A 123 -27.83 -4.38 -0.65
CA ILE A 123 -28.55 -5.54 -0.12
C ILE A 123 -29.16 -6.31 -1.29
N GLY A 124 -28.78 -7.58 -1.40
CA GLY A 124 -29.33 -8.48 -2.39
C GLY A 124 -30.60 -9.13 -1.90
N ILE A 125 -31.55 -9.31 -2.82
CA ILE A 125 -32.80 -10.02 -2.59
C ILE A 125 -32.81 -11.22 -3.54
N ALA A 126 -32.97 -12.43 -3.01
CA ALA A 126 -33.11 -13.66 -3.78
C ALA A 126 -34.48 -14.27 -3.49
N ASP A 127 -35.28 -14.50 -4.53
CA ASP A 127 -36.63 -15.06 -4.43
C ASP A 127 -36.90 -16.05 -5.55
N PHE A 128 -36.76 -17.35 -5.25
CA PHE A 128 -36.82 -18.38 -6.26
C PHE A 128 -37.73 -19.54 -5.87
N ASN A 129 -38.46 -20.02 -6.86
CA ASN A 129 -39.00 -21.37 -6.88
C ASN A 129 -38.00 -22.32 -7.53
N PHE A 130 -38.00 -23.57 -7.07
CA PHE A 130 -37.25 -24.65 -7.67
C PHE A 130 -38.01 -25.97 -7.56
N GLU A 131 -37.68 -26.93 -8.41
CA GLU A 131 -38.17 -28.29 -8.31
C GLU A 131 -37.10 -29.21 -7.70
N TYR A 132 -37.53 -30.27 -7.04
CA TYR A 132 -36.67 -31.35 -6.55
C TYR A 132 -37.46 -32.67 -6.52
N PHE A 133 -36.75 -33.79 -6.41
CA PHE A 133 -37.39 -35.09 -6.20
C PHE A 133 -36.46 -36.04 -5.45
N ASP A 134 -37.04 -36.99 -4.72
CA ASP A 134 -36.29 -38.11 -4.14
C ASP A 134 -35.99 -39.15 -5.25
N GLU A 135 -34.72 -39.30 -5.60
CA GLU A 135 -34.31 -40.20 -6.68
C GLU A 135 -34.66 -41.66 -6.40
N ALA A 136 -34.56 -42.11 -5.14
CA ALA A 136 -34.82 -43.50 -4.78
C ALA A 136 -36.32 -43.80 -4.88
N VAL A 137 -37.16 -42.89 -4.39
CA VAL A 137 -38.63 -43.02 -4.48
C VAL A 137 -39.09 -42.93 -5.94
N ALA A 138 -38.56 -41.98 -6.71
CA ALA A 138 -38.95 -41.78 -8.10
C ALA A 138 -38.57 -42.98 -9.00
N LEU A 139 -37.42 -43.62 -8.74
CA LEU A 139 -37.02 -44.86 -9.39
C LEU A 139 -37.86 -46.06 -8.93
N GLN A 140 -38.14 -46.18 -7.63
CA GLN A 140 -38.95 -47.28 -7.08
C GLN A 140 -40.37 -47.28 -7.63
N ASN A 141 -40.98 -46.10 -7.79
CA ASN A 141 -42.33 -45.93 -8.34
C ASN A 141 -42.37 -45.86 -9.88
N ASN A 142 -41.23 -46.01 -10.56
CA ASN A 142 -41.12 -45.94 -12.02
C ASN A 142 -41.64 -44.62 -12.61
N TRP A 143 -41.54 -43.51 -11.86
CA TRP A 143 -41.87 -42.17 -12.35
C TRP A 143 -40.77 -41.61 -13.26
N ILE A 144 -39.53 -41.97 -12.96
CA ILE A 144 -38.37 -41.75 -13.82
C ILE A 144 -37.66 -43.09 -14.06
N ASN A 145 -36.87 -43.17 -15.13
CA ASN A 145 -35.99 -44.31 -15.38
C ASN A 145 -34.54 -43.83 -15.54
N ARG A 146 -33.58 -44.73 -15.29
CA ARG A 146 -32.14 -44.45 -15.44
C ARG A 146 -31.55 -45.32 -16.53
N GLN A 147 -30.99 -44.70 -17.58
CA GLN A 147 -30.30 -45.39 -18.66
C GLN A 147 -28.95 -44.70 -18.93
N ASN A 148 -27.86 -45.47 -18.98
CA ASN A 148 -26.50 -44.95 -19.21
C ASN A 148 -26.14 -43.78 -18.28
N ALA A 149 -26.51 -43.88 -17.00
CA ALA A 149 -26.32 -42.85 -15.97
C ALA A 149 -27.10 -41.53 -16.18
N GLN A 150 -28.00 -41.46 -17.16
CA GLN A 150 -28.91 -40.33 -17.38
C GLN A 150 -30.32 -40.70 -16.89
N PHE A 151 -31.06 -39.72 -16.42
CA PHE A 151 -32.46 -39.88 -16.08
C PHE A 151 -33.36 -39.50 -17.25
N PHE A 152 -34.48 -40.21 -17.40
CA PHE A 152 -35.53 -39.94 -18.37
C PHE A 152 -36.89 -39.96 -17.68
N GLU A 153 -37.78 -39.10 -18.16
CA GLU A 153 -39.15 -39.01 -17.69
C GLU A 153 -40.01 -40.15 -18.27
N ASN A 154 -40.85 -40.77 -17.42
CA ASN A 154 -41.92 -41.67 -17.85
C ASN A 154 -43.27 -40.93 -17.88
N SER A 155 -44.35 -41.63 -18.26
CA SER A 155 -45.71 -41.06 -18.38
C SER A 155 -46.27 -40.45 -17.09
N GLN A 156 -45.80 -40.88 -15.92
CA GLN A 156 -46.20 -40.37 -14.60
C GLN A 156 -45.11 -39.56 -13.90
N SER A 157 -44.11 -39.07 -14.63
CA SER A 157 -42.97 -38.32 -14.09
C SER A 157 -43.38 -37.07 -13.30
N HIS A 158 -44.48 -36.40 -13.65
CA HIS A 158 -45.03 -35.28 -12.87
C HIS A 158 -45.28 -35.59 -11.38
N LEU A 159 -45.48 -36.86 -11.00
CA LEU A 159 -45.65 -37.26 -9.60
C LEU A 159 -44.34 -37.32 -8.81
N ALA A 160 -43.19 -37.33 -9.49
CA ALA A 160 -41.89 -37.34 -8.84
C ALA A 160 -41.48 -35.97 -8.29
N TYR A 161 -41.91 -34.89 -8.95
CA TYR A 161 -41.41 -33.55 -8.67
C TYR A 161 -42.23 -32.87 -7.57
N GLU A 162 -41.50 -32.30 -6.62
CA GLU A 162 -42.03 -31.40 -5.61
C GLU A 162 -41.47 -29.99 -5.85
N SER A 163 -42.26 -28.96 -5.55
CA SER A 163 -41.84 -27.57 -5.65
C SER A 163 -41.37 -27.06 -4.29
N GLY A 164 -40.17 -26.51 -4.25
CA GLY A 164 -39.62 -25.78 -3.13
C GLY A 164 -39.60 -24.28 -3.39
N LYS A 165 -39.60 -23.50 -2.30
CA LYS A 165 -39.40 -22.05 -2.30
C LYS A 165 -38.12 -21.73 -1.53
N SER A 166 -37.33 -20.79 -2.03
CA SER A 166 -36.26 -20.19 -1.24
C SER A 166 -36.21 -18.68 -1.42
N GLN A 167 -36.24 -18.01 -0.27
CA GLN A 167 -36.32 -16.56 -0.12
C GLN A 167 -35.23 -16.11 0.82
N PHE A 168 -34.53 -15.04 0.45
CA PHE A 168 -33.34 -14.61 1.16
C PHE A 168 -33.05 -13.13 0.91
N VAL A 169 -32.75 -12.37 1.96
CA VAL A 169 -32.29 -10.97 1.83
C VAL A 169 -31.04 -10.75 2.68
N ALA A 170 -29.94 -10.30 2.07
CA ALA A 170 -28.65 -10.21 2.77
C ALA A 170 -27.74 -9.15 2.13
N PRO A 171 -26.75 -8.61 2.87
CA PRO A 171 -25.77 -7.71 2.29
C PRO A 171 -24.93 -8.45 1.23
N LEU A 172 -24.55 -7.77 0.15
CA LEU A 172 -23.69 -8.35 -0.91
C LEU A 172 -22.20 -8.12 -0.69
N PHE A 173 -21.87 -7.44 0.41
CA PHE A 173 -20.53 -7.15 0.86
C PHE A 173 -20.55 -7.10 2.38
N ASP A 174 -19.55 -7.66 3.08
CA ASP A 174 -19.58 -7.68 4.55
C ASP A 174 -18.24 -7.38 5.21
N MET A 175 -17.29 -6.73 4.52
CA MET A 175 -15.97 -6.39 5.07
C MET A 175 -15.60 -4.90 4.87
N TYR A 176 -16.09 -3.96 5.69
CA TYR A 176 -15.52 -2.60 5.83
C TYR A 176 -16.01 -1.89 7.09
N SER A 177 -15.34 -0.79 7.45
CA SER A 177 -15.77 0.11 8.50
C SER A 177 -15.44 1.56 8.19
N SER A 178 -16.35 2.46 8.49
CA SER A 178 -16.21 3.91 8.29
C SER A 178 -16.80 4.66 9.48
N ASP A 179 -16.51 5.96 9.59
CA ASP A 179 -17.20 6.84 10.55
C ASP A 179 -18.69 6.99 10.22
N LEU A 180 -19.03 6.88 8.93
CA LEU A 180 -20.38 6.94 8.38
C LEU A 180 -20.51 5.84 7.32
N MET A 181 -21.59 5.07 7.39
CA MET A 181 -21.89 3.96 6.50
C MET A 181 -23.33 4.09 6.02
N GLY A 182 -23.67 3.43 4.92
CA GLY A 182 -24.99 3.42 4.33
C GLY A 182 -25.39 2.01 3.91
N ILE A 183 -26.68 1.77 3.82
CA ILE A 183 -27.28 0.56 3.25
C ILE A 183 -28.25 1.00 2.16
N THR A 184 -28.32 0.23 1.08
CA THR A 184 -29.27 0.50 -0.01
C THR A 184 -29.80 -0.79 -0.62
N PHE A 185 -31.03 -0.75 -1.12
CA PHE A 185 -31.59 -1.79 -1.99
C PHE A 185 -31.60 -1.25 -3.41
N ARG A 186 -31.09 -2.00 -4.37
CA ARG A 186 -31.10 -1.58 -5.79
C ARG A 186 -31.81 -2.62 -6.63
N GLU A 187 -32.47 -2.16 -7.69
CA GLU A 187 -33.28 -3.02 -8.55
C GLU A 187 -32.44 -4.10 -9.22
N GLU A 188 -31.21 -3.76 -9.63
CA GLU A 188 -30.27 -4.69 -10.26
C GLU A 188 -29.72 -5.78 -9.33
N GLU A 189 -30.04 -5.74 -8.03
CA GLU A 189 -29.67 -6.74 -7.03
C GLU A 189 -30.88 -7.52 -6.49
N PHE A 190 -32.00 -7.44 -7.22
CA PHE A 190 -33.16 -8.30 -7.07
C PHE A 190 -33.09 -9.49 -8.03
N PHE A 191 -32.86 -10.69 -7.50
CA PHE A 191 -32.72 -11.92 -8.26
C PHE A 191 -33.93 -12.82 -7.99
N SER A 192 -34.76 -13.05 -9.00
CA SER A 192 -36.01 -13.79 -8.81
C SER A 192 -36.50 -14.49 -10.07
N ASN A 193 -37.22 -15.60 -9.88
CA ASN A 193 -38.07 -16.20 -10.91
C ASN A 193 -39.57 -16.26 -10.50
N ARG A 194 -39.95 -15.69 -9.35
CA ARG A 194 -41.33 -15.68 -8.87
C ARG A 194 -41.96 -14.29 -8.91
N HIS A 195 -41.27 -13.30 -8.36
CA HIS A 195 -41.68 -11.90 -8.35
C HIS A 195 -40.79 -11.04 -9.24
N THR A 196 -41.29 -9.86 -9.57
CA THR A 196 -40.58 -8.75 -10.21
C THR A 196 -40.40 -7.61 -9.21
N VAL A 197 -39.55 -6.62 -9.54
CA VAL A 197 -39.35 -5.42 -8.73
C VAL A 197 -40.68 -4.69 -8.44
N ASN A 198 -41.62 -4.69 -9.41
CA ASN A 198 -42.94 -4.07 -9.27
C ASN A 198 -43.85 -4.78 -8.27
N ASP A 199 -43.54 -6.03 -7.92
CA ASP A 199 -44.34 -6.79 -6.97
C ASP A 199 -43.93 -6.52 -5.52
N ILE A 200 -42.90 -5.70 -5.28
CA ILE A 200 -42.46 -5.30 -3.94
C ILE A 200 -43.33 -4.15 -3.45
N ALA A 201 -44.08 -4.40 -2.37
CA ALA A 201 -44.91 -3.43 -1.69
C ALA A 201 -44.12 -2.54 -0.73
N GLN A 202 -43.12 -3.11 -0.04
CA GLN A 202 -42.32 -2.38 0.95
C GLN A 202 -40.94 -3.01 1.15
N LEU A 203 -39.92 -2.14 1.28
CA LEU A 203 -38.60 -2.49 1.77
C LEU A 203 -38.38 -1.79 3.11
N SER A 204 -37.83 -2.50 4.09
CA SER A 204 -37.52 -1.91 5.39
C SER A 204 -36.24 -2.45 6.02
N VAL A 205 -35.57 -1.56 6.75
CA VAL A 205 -34.39 -1.84 7.57
C VAL A 205 -34.76 -1.57 9.02
N GLU A 206 -34.59 -2.58 9.87
CA GLU A 206 -34.59 -2.42 11.31
C GLU A 206 -33.14 -2.31 11.81
N HIS A 207 -32.82 -1.22 12.49
CA HIS A 207 -31.51 -0.98 13.09
C HIS A 207 -31.69 -0.33 14.47
N ASN A 208 -31.09 -0.91 15.51
CA ASN A 208 -31.25 -0.46 16.91
C ASN A 208 -32.72 -0.34 17.36
N GLY A 209 -33.58 -1.25 16.89
CA GLY A 209 -35.02 -1.28 17.21
C GLY A 209 -35.87 -0.24 16.47
N VAL A 210 -35.27 0.52 15.54
CA VAL A 210 -35.98 1.49 14.69
C VAL A 210 -36.17 0.90 13.31
N ILE A 211 -37.43 0.79 12.86
CA ILE A 211 -37.80 0.37 11.51
C ILE A 211 -37.88 1.58 10.60
N THR A 212 -37.13 1.56 9.50
CA THR A 212 -37.13 2.59 8.47
C THR A 212 -37.57 1.95 7.14
N ASN A 213 -38.58 2.53 6.50
CA ASN A 213 -38.99 2.13 5.16
C ASN A 213 -38.13 2.84 4.14
N LEU A 214 -37.71 2.13 3.09
CA LEU A 214 -36.85 2.65 2.03
C LEU A 214 -37.50 2.40 0.68
N ASN A 215 -37.22 3.30 -0.27
CA ASN A 215 -37.40 3.01 -1.68
C ASN A 215 -36.13 2.36 -2.26
N PHE A 216 -36.23 1.81 -3.47
CA PHE A 216 -35.04 1.45 -4.23
C PHE A 216 -34.14 2.68 -4.43
N ASP A 217 -32.82 2.43 -4.38
CA ASP A 217 -31.72 3.40 -4.42
C ASP A 217 -31.69 4.43 -3.27
N GLU A 218 -32.65 4.37 -2.33
CA GLU A 218 -32.60 5.18 -1.12
C GLU A 218 -31.51 4.65 -0.18
N VAL A 219 -30.70 5.55 0.36
CA VAL A 219 -29.58 5.21 1.24
C VAL A 219 -29.98 5.44 2.69
N TYR A 220 -30.02 4.36 3.46
CA TYR A 220 -30.11 4.43 4.92
C TYR A 220 -28.72 4.63 5.51
N GLU A 221 -28.38 5.89 5.81
CA GLU A 221 -27.12 6.22 6.48
C GLU A 221 -27.17 5.96 7.99
N PHE A 222 -26.07 5.44 8.53
CA PHE A 222 -25.90 5.20 9.96
C PHE A 222 -24.45 5.40 10.39
N VAL A 223 -24.28 5.78 11.65
CA VAL A 223 -22.99 5.77 12.34
C VAL A 223 -22.84 4.40 13.00
N PRO A 224 -21.81 3.60 12.64
CA PRO A 224 -21.67 2.27 13.22
C PRO A 224 -21.26 2.34 14.69
N SER A 225 -21.71 1.35 15.46
CA SER A 225 -21.26 1.11 16.83
C SER A 225 -19.77 0.75 16.88
N ASN A 226 -19.11 0.92 18.02
CA ASN A 226 -17.69 0.57 18.19
C ASN A 226 -17.46 -0.94 18.38
N ASP A 227 -18.20 -1.76 17.62
CA ASP A 227 -18.17 -3.21 17.64
C ASP A 227 -17.67 -3.75 16.30
N ALA A 228 -17.15 -4.98 16.32
CA ALA A 228 -16.66 -5.64 15.11
C ALA A 228 -17.80 -6.02 14.16
N TYR A 229 -19.05 -5.99 14.62
CA TYR A 229 -20.23 -6.41 13.87
C TYR A 229 -21.35 -5.39 14.05
N GLN A 230 -22.04 -5.07 12.96
CA GLN A 230 -23.25 -4.25 12.94
C GLN A 230 -24.43 -5.15 12.56
N TYR A 231 -25.55 -5.03 13.26
CA TYR A 231 -26.70 -5.93 13.13
C TYR A 231 -27.91 -5.20 12.56
N PHE A 232 -28.61 -5.85 11.62
CA PHE A 232 -29.79 -5.31 10.95
C PHE A 232 -30.84 -6.39 10.76
N THR A 233 -32.12 -6.05 10.80
CA THR A 233 -33.18 -6.90 10.22
C THR A 233 -33.61 -6.28 8.90
N PHE A 234 -33.52 -7.03 7.80
CA PHE A 234 -34.08 -6.62 6.52
C PHE A 234 -35.43 -7.29 6.31
N ARG A 235 -36.40 -6.53 5.83
CA ARG A 235 -37.72 -7.02 5.49
C ARG A 235 -38.14 -6.53 4.10
N VAL A 236 -38.62 -7.48 3.30
CA VAL A 236 -39.19 -7.26 1.96
C VAL A 236 -40.62 -7.79 2.00
N GLU A 237 -41.59 -6.95 1.70
CA GLU A 237 -43.00 -7.33 1.61
C GLU A 237 -43.45 -7.25 0.16
N PHE A 238 -44.13 -8.30 -0.30
CA PHE A 238 -44.68 -8.39 -1.66
C PHE A 238 -46.17 -8.05 -1.67
N THR A 239 -46.66 -7.62 -2.83
CA THR A 239 -48.06 -7.22 -3.06
C THR A 239 -49.07 -8.36 -2.89
N ASP A 240 -48.62 -9.61 -3.01
CA ASP A 240 -49.43 -10.82 -2.78
C ASP A 240 -49.52 -11.23 -1.30
N GLY A 241 -48.83 -10.50 -0.41
CA GLY A 241 -48.77 -10.75 1.03
C GLY A 241 -47.63 -11.67 1.46
N ASP A 242 -46.80 -12.17 0.54
CA ASP A 242 -45.58 -12.89 0.90
C ASP A 242 -44.53 -11.92 1.48
N SER A 243 -43.59 -12.44 2.28
CA SER A 243 -42.53 -11.60 2.85
C SER A 243 -41.25 -12.37 3.14
N ILE A 244 -40.14 -11.64 3.05
CA ILE A 244 -38.80 -12.09 3.41
C ILE A 244 -38.36 -11.29 4.63
N VAL A 245 -37.91 -11.97 5.68
CA VAL A 245 -37.34 -11.33 6.87
C VAL A 245 -36.08 -12.09 7.27
N ASN A 246 -34.95 -11.39 7.32
CA ASN A 246 -33.69 -11.98 7.79
C ASN A 246 -32.94 -11.04 8.72
N GLN A 247 -32.37 -11.60 9.78
CA GLN A 247 -31.40 -10.93 10.64
C GLN A 247 -30.01 -11.05 10.05
N THR A 248 -29.32 -9.94 9.86
CA THR A 248 -28.03 -9.88 9.19
C THR A 248 -26.97 -9.24 10.06
N LYS A 249 -25.71 -9.56 9.76
CA LYS A 249 -24.54 -8.88 10.32
C LYS A 249 -23.59 -8.42 9.23
N ILE A 250 -23.01 -7.24 9.43
CA ILE A 250 -21.94 -6.68 8.60
C ILE A 250 -20.67 -6.64 9.46
N TYR A 251 -19.57 -7.21 8.98
CA TYR A 251 -18.30 -7.20 9.70
C TYR A 251 -17.52 -5.89 9.45
N THR A 252 -17.19 -5.21 10.55
CA THR A 252 -16.61 -3.86 10.65
C THR A 252 -15.30 -3.89 11.45
N PRO A 253 -14.26 -4.60 10.95
CA PRO A 253 -13.10 -4.97 11.75
C PRO A 253 -12.23 -3.81 12.27
N GLU A 254 -12.23 -2.64 11.62
CA GLU A 254 -11.36 -1.52 12.06
C GLU A 254 -11.99 -0.70 13.19
N LEU A 255 -13.26 -0.92 13.56
CA LEU A 255 -13.94 -0.14 14.62
C LEU A 255 -13.44 -0.49 16.03
N PRO A 256 -13.37 -1.77 16.46
CA PRO A 256 -12.91 -2.12 17.81
C PRO A 256 -11.47 -1.68 18.12
N ILE A 257 -10.65 -1.54 17.07
CA ILE A 257 -9.22 -1.17 17.16
C ILE A 257 -9.05 0.36 17.32
N ARG A 258 -10.13 1.14 17.26
CA ARG A 258 -10.10 2.57 17.54
C ARG A 258 -9.93 2.79 19.03
N GLU A 259 -8.70 3.11 19.44
CA GLU A 259 -8.45 3.73 20.74
C GLU A 259 -9.39 4.94 20.90
N ARG A 260 -10.16 4.97 22.01
CA ARG A 260 -11.06 6.09 22.38
C ARG A 260 -10.30 7.39 22.74
N GLY A 261 -9.02 7.51 22.38
CA GLY A 261 -8.17 8.65 22.68
C GLY A 261 -7.95 9.51 21.44
N ALA A 262 -8.48 10.74 21.49
CA ALA A 262 -8.41 11.78 20.46
C ALA A 262 -9.11 11.47 19.12
N SER A 263 -10.22 12.17 18.91
CA SER A 263 -10.68 12.50 17.57
C SER A 263 -9.52 13.20 16.82
N ASP A 264 -8.78 12.46 16.00
CA ASP A 264 -7.99 13.11 14.96
C ASP A 264 -8.98 13.81 14.03
N SER A 265 -9.16 15.11 14.26
CA SER A 265 -10.00 15.99 13.46
C SER A 265 -9.35 16.18 12.08
N PHE A 266 -9.35 15.14 11.26
CA PHE A 266 -9.06 15.24 9.83
C PHE A 266 -10.36 15.62 9.09
N GLU A 267 -10.86 16.82 9.37
CA GLU A 267 -12.02 17.40 8.65
C GLU A 267 -11.59 18.15 7.39
N LYS A 268 -10.29 18.39 7.19
CA LYS A 268 -9.75 19.36 6.22
C LYS A 268 -10.03 19.02 4.75
N CYS A 269 -10.43 17.79 4.45
CA CYS A 269 -10.79 17.37 3.10
C CYS A 269 -12.28 17.04 2.91
N ARG A 270 -13.12 16.96 3.97
CA ARG A 270 -14.47 16.33 3.90
C ARG A 270 -15.58 17.26 3.40
N TYR A 271 -15.45 18.58 3.54
CA TYR A 271 -16.60 19.51 3.44
C TYR A 271 -16.48 20.70 2.46
N PHE A 272 -15.48 20.78 1.58
CA PHE A 272 -15.40 21.92 0.66
C PHE A 272 -15.04 21.51 -0.77
N SER A 273 -15.91 21.87 -1.70
CA SER A 273 -15.78 21.83 -3.16
C SER A 273 -14.52 22.53 -3.70
N ASP A 274 -13.78 23.26 -2.85
CA ASP A 274 -12.68 24.13 -3.27
C ASP A 274 -11.29 23.57 -2.90
N LYS A 275 -11.20 22.35 -2.33
CA LYS A 275 -9.91 21.73 -1.90
C LYS A 275 -9.67 20.30 -2.39
N ARG A 276 -10.66 19.70 -3.06
CA ARG A 276 -10.49 18.49 -3.86
C ARG A 276 -10.52 18.87 -5.34
N GLY A 277 -9.61 18.30 -6.11
CA GLY A 277 -9.76 18.27 -7.57
C GLY A 277 -9.64 16.85 -8.06
N SER A 278 -10.14 16.64 -9.27
CA SER A 278 -10.04 15.37 -9.97
C SER A 278 -9.74 15.60 -11.44
N PHE A 279 -9.01 14.66 -12.02
CA PHE A 279 -8.89 14.51 -13.47
C PHE A 279 -9.47 13.16 -13.84
N SER A 280 -10.01 13.07 -15.05
CA SER A 280 -10.57 11.84 -15.57
C SER A 280 -10.26 11.69 -17.05
N ASP A 281 -9.88 10.48 -17.45
CA ASP A 281 -9.77 10.14 -18.87
C ASP A 281 -11.13 9.75 -19.46
N GLY A 282 -11.14 9.40 -20.76
CA GLY A 282 -12.36 9.01 -21.48
C GLY A 282 -13.01 7.72 -20.96
N ASP A 283 -12.28 6.88 -20.23
CA ASP A 283 -12.76 5.63 -19.62
C ASP A 283 -13.26 5.84 -18.18
N ASN A 284 -13.28 7.10 -17.71
CA ASN A 284 -13.64 7.48 -16.35
C ASN A 284 -12.67 6.89 -15.30
N ASN A 285 -11.42 6.63 -15.68
CA ASN A 285 -10.32 6.45 -14.72
C ASN A 285 -10.02 7.82 -14.12
N LYS A 286 -9.87 7.90 -12.80
CA LYS A 286 -9.75 9.16 -12.06
C LYS A 286 -8.58 9.18 -11.10
N ILE A 287 -7.91 10.32 -11.09
CA ILE A 287 -7.06 10.78 -9.98
C ILE A 287 -7.86 11.77 -9.16
N GLN A 288 -7.73 11.71 -7.84
CA GLN A 288 -8.18 12.76 -6.95
C GLN A 288 -7.02 13.22 -6.08
N TYR A 289 -7.06 14.47 -5.67
CA TYR A 289 -6.13 15.00 -4.68
C TYR A 289 -6.83 15.78 -3.58
N CYS A 290 -6.23 15.83 -2.39
CA CYS A 290 -6.57 16.77 -1.33
C CYS A 290 -5.39 17.70 -1.04
N LEU A 291 -5.63 19.01 -1.13
CA LEU A 291 -4.66 20.04 -0.75
C LEU A 291 -4.88 20.48 0.71
N ILE A 292 -3.80 20.41 1.48
CA ILE A 292 -3.71 20.90 2.85
C ILE A 292 -2.68 22.03 2.87
N ASN A 293 -3.17 23.27 2.86
CA ASN A 293 -2.34 24.47 2.81
C ASN A 293 -1.30 24.53 3.95
N ALA A 294 -0.16 25.13 3.62
CA ALA A 294 0.86 25.57 4.56
C ALA A 294 0.30 26.55 5.61
N CYS A 295 1.03 26.74 6.71
CA CYS A 295 0.63 27.64 7.80
C CYS A 295 0.74 29.14 7.46
N ASP A 296 1.41 29.55 6.39
CA ASP A 296 1.34 30.95 5.92
C ASP A 296 0.18 31.21 4.94
N ASN A 297 -0.57 30.16 4.59
CA ASN A 297 -1.53 30.15 3.49
C ASN A 297 -2.95 29.77 3.98
N HIS A 298 -3.35 30.39 5.11
CA HIS A 298 -4.65 30.16 5.76
C HIS A 298 -5.86 30.72 5.00
N SER A 299 -5.67 31.51 3.92
CA SER A 299 -6.78 32.02 3.11
C SER A 299 -7.54 30.87 2.41
N SER A 300 -8.87 30.94 2.40
CA SER A 300 -9.87 29.92 2.06
C SER A 300 -9.95 29.49 0.58
N GLY A 301 -8.82 29.28 -0.11
CA GLY A 301 -8.83 28.80 -1.51
C GLY A 301 -7.65 27.90 -1.90
N TYR A 302 -7.80 27.20 -3.03
CA TYR A 302 -6.75 26.38 -3.66
C TYR A 302 -5.63 27.27 -4.21
N ARG A 303 -4.60 27.54 -3.40
CA ARG A 303 -3.46 28.39 -3.77
C ARG A 303 -2.12 27.70 -3.48
N PRO A 304 -1.79 26.59 -4.16
CA PRO A 304 -0.55 25.88 -3.92
C PRO A 304 0.65 26.79 -4.27
N LYS A 305 1.63 26.87 -3.38
CA LYS A 305 2.89 27.60 -3.57
C LYS A 305 4.09 26.68 -3.45
N LYS A 306 4.17 25.89 -2.38
CA LYS A 306 5.34 25.05 -2.06
C LYS A 306 4.89 23.60 -1.82
N PRO A 307 4.60 22.85 -2.89
CA PRO A 307 3.94 21.54 -2.76
C PRO A 307 4.90 20.44 -2.32
N TYR A 308 4.46 19.68 -1.33
CA TYR A 308 4.91 18.32 -1.04
C TYR A 308 3.78 17.36 -1.43
N ILE A 309 4.01 16.54 -2.45
CA ILE A 309 3.00 15.69 -3.09
C ILE A 309 3.24 14.25 -2.62
N LEU A 310 2.27 13.66 -1.94
CA LEU A 310 2.30 12.27 -1.49
C LEU A 310 1.35 11.43 -2.35
N VAL A 311 1.92 10.55 -3.16
CA VAL A 311 1.19 9.64 -4.05
C VAL A 311 1.05 8.28 -3.39
N THR A 312 -0.19 7.90 -3.07
CA THR A 312 -0.46 6.66 -2.33
C THR A 312 -0.25 5.42 -3.20
N GLY A 313 0.22 4.34 -2.57
CA GLY A 313 0.39 3.05 -3.23
C GLY A 313 -0.83 2.16 -3.19
N TYR A 314 -0.74 1.01 -3.87
CA TYR A 314 -1.79 0.00 -3.90
C TYR A 314 -2.19 -0.44 -2.48
N ARG A 315 -3.48 -0.52 -2.24
CA ARG A 315 -4.05 -1.18 -1.06
C ARG A 315 -5.09 -2.17 -1.54
N PRO A 316 -5.13 -3.42 -1.10
CA PRO A 316 -6.25 -4.29 -1.44
C PRO A 316 -7.60 -3.57 -1.23
N PRO A 317 -8.64 -3.83 -2.07
CA PRO A 317 -9.91 -3.11 -1.99
C PRO A 317 -10.45 -3.02 -0.56
N ILE A 318 -10.26 -4.09 0.23
CA ILE A 318 -10.60 -4.18 1.66
C ILE A 318 -9.99 -3.09 2.58
N PHE A 319 -9.04 -2.26 2.12
CA PHE A 319 -8.37 -1.22 2.92
C PHE A 319 -8.40 0.20 2.34
N PHE A 320 -9.25 0.49 1.33
CA PHE A 320 -9.40 1.72 0.53
C PHE A 320 -8.60 2.99 0.92
N GLN A 321 -8.22 3.80 -0.09
CA GLN A 321 -7.25 4.90 0.02
C GLN A 321 -7.83 6.23 0.55
N ARG A 322 -8.55 6.22 1.67
CA ARG A 322 -9.09 7.46 2.27
C ARG A 322 -7.98 8.43 2.66
N TYR A 323 -8.19 9.73 2.40
CA TYR A 323 -7.26 10.78 2.83
C TYR A 323 -7.01 10.79 4.34
N LYS A 324 -8.04 10.57 5.16
CA LYS A 324 -7.91 10.47 6.62
C LYS A 324 -6.96 9.34 7.04
N LYS A 325 -7.05 8.19 6.37
CA LYS A 325 -6.17 7.04 6.63
C LYS A 325 -4.74 7.32 6.20
N THR A 326 -4.54 7.92 5.02
CA THR A 326 -3.23 8.36 4.55
C THR A 326 -2.62 9.39 5.50
N TRP A 327 -3.37 10.40 5.91
CA TRP A 327 -2.92 11.38 6.88
C TRP A 327 -2.50 10.74 8.20
N LYS A 328 -3.33 9.84 8.75
CA LYS A 328 -3.03 9.10 10.00
C LYS A 328 -1.72 8.31 9.89
N LEU A 329 -1.49 7.62 8.77
CA LEU A 329 -0.26 6.84 8.58
C LEU A 329 0.98 7.74 8.59
N TYR A 330 0.98 8.85 7.85
CA TYR A 330 2.15 9.73 7.72
C TYR A 330 2.23 10.85 8.77
N SER A 331 1.20 11.01 9.61
CA SER A 331 1.21 12.01 10.70
C SER A 331 1.26 11.36 12.07
N ASN A 332 0.63 10.21 12.28
CA ASN A 332 0.62 9.58 13.61
C ASN A 332 1.64 8.45 13.63
N HIS A 333 1.56 7.53 12.67
CA HIS A 333 2.46 6.37 12.66
C HIS A 333 3.89 6.78 12.23
N HIS A 334 4.05 7.91 11.52
CA HIS A 334 5.34 8.54 11.22
C HIS A 334 5.61 9.76 12.12
N ARG A 335 5.24 9.72 13.41
CA ARG A 335 5.64 10.74 14.42
C ARG A 335 5.60 12.19 13.93
N SER A 336 4.46 12.59 13.39
CA SER A 336 4.15 13.94 12.91
C SER A 336 4.94 14.45 11.69
N MET A 337 5.48 13.56 10.84
CA MET A 337 6.20 13.94 9.60
C MET A 337 5.47 14.99 8.75
N LEU A 338 4.19 14.77 8.41
CA LEU A 338 3.42 15.75 7.61
C LEU A 338 3.20 17.07 8.36
N ASN A 339 3.04 17.04 9.68
CA ASN A 339 2.93 18.26 10.49
C ASN A 339 4.25 19.05 10.49
N HIS A 340 5.41 18.38 10.59
CA HIS A 340 6.72 19.02 10.49
C HIS A 340 6.93 19.68 9.12
N LEU A 341 6.50 19.02 8.03
CA LEU A 341 6.55 19.62 6.69
C LEU A 341 5.67 20.87 6.60
N LYS A 342 4.46 20.83 7.19
CA LYS A 342 3.59 22.00 7.26
C LYS A 342 4.22 23.16 8.02
N LEU A 343 4.87 22.90 9.16
CA LEU A 343 5.58 23.92 9.95
C LEU A 343 6.74 24.55 9.14
N ASN A 344 7.36 23.76 8.25
CA ASN A 344 8.33 24.23 7.25
C ASN A 344 7.67 24.85 6.00
N ASN A 345 6.41 25.25 6.12
CA ASN A 345 5.65 25.99 5.13
C ASN A 345 5.39 25.23 3.82
N TYR A 346 5.31 23.89 3.86
CA TYR A 346 4.88 23.10 2.71
C TYR A 346 3.36 22.97 2.63
N ASP A 347 2.84 23.10 1.41
CA ASP A 347 1.50 22.68 1.05
C ASP A 347 1.50 21.17 0.86
N ILE A 348 0.77 20.43 1.69
CA ILE A 348 0.71 18.96 1.58
C ILE A 348 -0.39 18.59 0.60
N ILE A 349 -0.06 17.84 -0.44
CA ILE A 349 -1.03 17.33 -1.40
C ILE A 349 -1.05 15.81 -1.31
N LEU A 350 -2.18 15.24 -0.92
CA LEU A 350 -2.39 13.79 -0.90
C LEU A 350 -3.07 13.37 -2.20
N VAL A 351 -2.57 12.34 -2.88
CA VAL A 351 -3.06 11.89 -4.18
C VAL A 351 -3.50 10.42 -4.12
N ARG A 352 -4.69 10.11 -4.63
CA ARG A 352 -5.26 8.76 -4.75
C ARG A 352 -5.87 8.51 -6.13
N PHE A 353 -6.07 7.23 -6.47
CA PHE A 353 -6.60 6.79 -7.77
C PHE A 353 -7.82 5.88 -7.59
N ASN A 354 -8.80 5.93 -8.49
CA ASN A 354 -10.01 5.11 -8.43
C ASN A 354 -9.82 3.66 -8.94
N ILE A 355 -8.65 3.06 -8.70
CA ILE A 355 -8.30 1.73 -9.21
C ILE A 355 -9.24 0.61 -8.73
N PHE A 356 -9.94 0.79 -7.61
CA PHE A 356 -10.91 -0.20 -7.11
C PHE A 356 -12.30 -0.05 -7.69
N TRP A 357 -12.68 1.17 -8.06
CA TRP A 357 -13.91 1.43 -8.81
C TRP A 357 -13.76 0.93 -10.25
N LYS A 358 -12.55 0.99 -10.82
CA LYS A 358 -12.23 0.59 -12.19
C LYS A 358 -11.18 -0.53 -12.26
N PRO A 359 -11.40 -1.71 -11.63
CA PRO A 359 -10.37 -2.72 -11.37
C PRO A 359 -9.73 -3.33 -12.63
N TYR A 360 -10.44 -3.34 -13.75
CA TYR A 360 -9.96 -3.93 -15.00
C TYR A 360 -9.49 -2.89 -16.04
N GLN A 361 -9.85 -1.62 -15.85
CA GLN A 361 -9.57 -0.52 -16.78
C GLN A 361 -8.43 0.37 -16.27
N HIS A 362 -8.43 0.71 -14.99
CA HIS A 362 -7.43 1.59 -14.38
C HIS A 362 -6.23 0.78 -13.85
N GLY A 363 -5.06 1.04 -14.43
CA GLY A 363 -3.77 0.53 -14.01
C GLY A 363 -2.75 1.64 -13.74
N MET A 364 -1.50 1.24 -13.50
CA MET A 364 -0.36 2.13 -13.25
C MET A 364 -0.03 3.02 -14.46
N LEU A 365 -0.28 2.55 -15.68
CA LEU A 365 -0.06 3.33 -16.91
C LEU A 365 -1.03 4.52 -16.98
N GLU A 366 -2.32 4.25 -16.81
CA GLU A 366 -3.37 5.27 -16.83
C GLU A 366 -3.21 6.23 -15.64
N SER A 367 -2.84 5.71 -14.46
CA SER A 367 -2.51 6.54 -13.30
C SER A 367 -1.34 7.49 -13.57
N ALA A 368 -0.32 7.06 -14.32
CA ALA A 368 0.82 7.92 -14.68
C ALA A 368 0.39 9.05 -15.62
N ASP A 369 -0.43 8.76 -16.63
CA ASP A 369 -0.94 9.80 -17.55
C ASP A 369 -1.85 10.81 -16.83
N LEU A 370 -2.74 10.34 -15.95
CA LEU A 370 -3.54 11.23 -15.08
C LEU A 370 -2.68 12.06 -14.12
N PHE A 371 -1.59 11.50 -13.61
CA PHE A 371 -0.66 12.23 -12.74
C PHE A 371 0.08 13.34 -13.50
N ILE A 372 0.40 13.14 -14.79
CA ILE A 372 0.95 14.18 -15.67
C ILE A 372 -0.01 15.36 -15.78
N GLU A 373 -1.28 15.11 -16.07
CA GLU A 373 -2.31 16.16 -16.18
C GLU A 373 -2.44 16.96 -14.88
N PHE A 374 -2.51 16.24 -13.76
CA PHE A 374 -2.51 16.86 -12.43
C PHE A 374 -1.27 17.74 -12.20
N LEU A 375 -0.07 17.25 -12.54
CA LEU A 375 1.17 17.98 -12.28
C LEU A 375 1.28 19.23 -13.16
N GLN A 376 0.79 19.17 -14.41
CA GLN A 376 0.72 20.31 -15.31
C GLN A 376 -0.23 21.40 -14.78
N ASP A 377 -1.44 21.03 -14.36
CA ASP A 377 -2.40 21.95 -13.74
C ASP A 377 -1.85 22.56 -12.44
N LEU A 378 -1.25 21.74 -11.57
CA LEU A 378 -0.62 22.19 -10.34
C LEU A 378 0.47 23.22 -10.63
N ASN A 379 1.34 22.96 -11.60
CA ASN A 379 2.43 23.88 -11.96
C ASN A 379 1.91 25.19 -12.55
N MET A 380 0.84 25.15 -13.34
CA MET A 380 0.18 26.34 -13.88
C MET A 380 -0.40 27.21 -12.75
N LYS A 381 -1.17 26.61 -11.85
CA LYS A 381 -1.77 27.31 -10.70
C LYS A 381 -0.71 27.85 -9.74
N LYS A 382 0.32 27.05 -9.47
CA LYS A 382 1.47 27.47 -8.65
C LYS A 382 2.14 28.72 -9.22
N ALA A 383 2.33 28.78 -10.55
CA ALA A 383 2.88 29.97 -11.19
C ALA A 383 1.96 31.20 -11.01
N ALA A 384 0.65 31.05 -11.17
CA ALA A 384 -0.33 32.13 -11.00
C ALA A 384 -0.36 32.71 -9.57
N PHE A 385 -0.01 31.92 -8.55
CA PHE A 385 -0.01 32.35 -7.14
C PHE A 385 1.37 32.72 -6.58
N GLY A 386 2.36 32.94 -7.46
CA GLY A 386 3.71 33.36 -7.07
C GLY A 386 4.60 32.23 -6.53
N GLY A 387 4.19 30.98 -6.71
CA GLY A 387 4.94 29.77 -6.35
C GLY A 387 5.92 29.29 -7.42
N GLU A 388 6.15 30.06 -8.49
CA GLU A 388 6.90 29.63 -9.68
C GLU A 388 8.35 29.19 -9.43
N TYR A 389 8.99 29.65 -8.35
CA TYR A 389 10.35 29.23 -7.95
C TYR A 389 10.36 27.99 -7.05
N HIS A 390 9.22 27.61 -6.47
CA HIS A 390 9.14 26.46 -5.59
C HIS A 390 8.93 25.19 -6.42
N GLU A 391 9.99 24.43 -6.62
CA GLU A 391 9.93 23.13 -7.27
C GLU A 391 9.18 22.11 -6.39
N ASN A 392 8.50 21.18 -7.05
CA ASN A 392 7.73 20.12 -6.40
C ASN A 392 8.67 19.16 -5.69
N VAL A 393 8.26 18.73 -4.49
CA VAL A 393 8.80 17.54 -3.83
C VAL A 393 7.74 16.46 -3.94
N ILE A 394 8.09 15.30 -4.46
CA ILE A 394 7.14 14.21 -4.69
C ILE A 394 7.61 12.98 -3.94
N GLN A 395 6.76 12.45 -3.08
CA GLN A 395 6.93 11.13 -2.48
C GLN A 395 5.95 10.16 -3.11
N GLY A 396 6.48 9.15 -3.80
CA GLY A 396 5.69 8.02 -4.26
C GLY A 396 5.86 6.86 -3.29
N SER A 397 4.76 6.31 -2.78
CA SER A 397 4.82 5.16 -1.87
C SER A 397 4.34 3.90 -2.55
N SER A 398 5.09 2.81 -2.46
CA SER A 398 4.75 1.55 -3.11
C SER A 398 4.46 1.74 -4.61
N MET A 399 3.31 1.29 -5.11
CA MET A 399 2.86 1.50 -6.49
C MET A 399 2.94 2.97 -6.93
N GLY A 400 2.74 3.92 -6.00
CA GLY A 400 2.83 5.34 -6.29
C GLY A 400 4.23 5.78 -6.74
N ALA A 401 5.29 5.10 -6.30
CA ALA A 401 6.66 5.38 -6.75
C ALA A 401 6.84 5.05 -8.24
N ASP A 402 6.36 3.89 -8.68
CA ASP A 402 6.40 3.47 -10.08
C ASP A 402 5.59 4.42 -10.99
N ILE A 403 4.41 4.85 -10.52
CA ILE A 403 3.55 5.82 -11.23
C ILE A 403 4.27 7.16 -11.40
N VAL A 404 4.86 7.70 -10.33
CA VAL A 404 5.59 8.97 -10.37
C VAL A 404 6.82 8.87 -11.27
N ARG A 405 7.60 7.78 -11.15
CA ARG A 405 8.78 7.51 -12.00
C ARG A 405 8.42 7.59 -13.48
N LEU A 406 7.40 6.84 -13.91
CA LEU A 406 6.97 6.85 -15.32
C LEU A 406 6.45 8.23 -15.76
N ALA A 407 5.68 8.90 -14.91
CA ALA A 407 5.13 10.21 -15.23
C ALA A 407 6.23 11.27 -15.41
N LEU A 408 7.22 11.32 -14.52
CA LEU A 408 8.33 12.28 -14.62
C LEU A 408 9.19 12.02 -15.85
N LEU A 409 9.53 10.77 -16.15
CA LEU A 409 10.23 10.39 -17.39
C LEU A 409 9.49 10.86 -18.65
N LYS A 410 8.18 10.56 -18.72
CA LYS A 410 7.31 11.02 -19.82
C LYS A 410 7.35 12.53 -19.99
N MET A 411 7.26 13.27 -18.89
CA MET A 411 7.26 14.74 -18.93
C MET A 411 8.61 15.33 -19.29
N GLU A 412 9.72 14.77 -18.80
CA GLU A 412 11.09 15.20 -19.13
C GLU A 412 11.33 15.03 -20.64
N LYS A 413 11.06 13.84 -21.18
CA LYS A 413 11.21 13.58 -22.62
C LYS A 413 10.33 14.49 -23.48
N LYS A 414 9.04 14.63 -23.14
CA LYS A 414 8.12 15.51 -23.86
C LYS A 414 8.57 16.97 -23.80
N HIS A 415 9.11 17.42 -22.67
CA HIS A 415 9.66 18.75 -22.54
C HIS A 415 10.82 18.98 -23.51
N PHE A 416 11.73 18.03 -23.72
CA PHE A 416 12.80 18.22 -24.71
C PHE A 416 12.34 18.05 -26.16
N ALA A 417 11.32 17.23 -26.42
CA ALA A 417 10.84 16.94 -27.78
C ALA A 417 9.85 17.99 -28.35
N ASP A 418 9.00 18.59 -27.51
CA ASP A 418 7.94 19.51 -27.94
C ASP A 418 8.06 20.86 -27.26
N ASN A 419 8.47 21.89 -28.02
CA ASN A 419 8.66 23.27 -27.56
C ASN A 419 7.46 23.90 -26.84
N SER A 420 6.25 23.41 -27.05
CA SER A 420 5.04 23.88 -26.34
C SER A 420 4.83 23.20 -24.98
N TYR A 421 5.47 22.06 -24.75
CA TYR A 421 5.31 21.27 -23.54
C TYR A 421 6.12 21.83 -22.37
N GLY A 422 5.47 22.01 -21.22
CA GLY A 422 6.08 22.53 -20.00
C GLY A 422 6.90 21.49 -19.22
N HIS A 423 7.96 21.95 -18.54
CA HIS A 423 8.77 21.12 -17.64
C HIS A 423 7.96 20.68 -16.39
N HIS A 424 8.25 19.49 -15.82
CA HIS A 424 7.53 18.94 -14.66
C HIS A 424 7.78 19.69 -13.33
N ARG A 425 8.85 20.51 -13.28
CA ARG A 425 9.23 21.40 -12.16
C ARG A 425 9.31 20.68 -10.81
N SER A 426 9.92 19.50 -10.78
CA SER A 426 10.19 18.72 -9.57
C SER A 426 11.69 18.73 -9.29
N ARG A 427 12.06 18.83 -8.01
CA ARG A 427 13.48 18.83 -7.60
C ARG A 427 13.91 17.58 -6.84
N LEU A 428 12.94 16.87 -6.27
CA LEU A 428 13.17 15.71 -5.42
C LEU A 428 12.05 14.70 -5.62
N PHE A 429 12.43 13.48 -5.94
CA PHE A 429 11.58 12.30 -5.93
C PHE A 429 12.04 11.36 -4.80
N LEU A 430 11.17 11.18 -3.81
CA LEU A 430 11.31 10.24 -2.70
C LEU A 430 10.55 8.96 -3.06
N SER A 431 11.31 7.91 -3.34
CA SER A 431 10.80 6.57 -3.58
C SER A 431 10.67 5.81 -2.26
N TYR A 432 9.44 5.70 -1.76
CA TYR A 432 9.17 5.12 -0.44
C TYR A 432 8.66 3.68 -0.58
N ASP A 433 9.54 2.72 -0.26
CA ASP A 433 9.31 1.28 -0.30
C ASP A 433 8.69 0.85 -1.64
N ALA A 434 9.37 1.16 -2.74
CA ALA A 434 8.90 0.98 -4.13
C ALA A 434 8.96 -0.46 -4.62
N ASN A 435 8.50 -0.71 -5.87
CA ASN A 435 8.40 -2.04 -6.47
C ASN A 435 9.12 -2.10 -7.81
N TYR A 436 10.40 -1.69 -7.87
CA TYR A 436 11.08 -1.57 -9.16
C TYR A 436 11.21 -2.91 -9.91
N TYR A 437 11.43 -4.02 -9.20
CA TYR A 437 11.32 -5.39 -9.74
C TYR A 437 9.99 -6.08 -9.44
N GLY A 438 9.00 -5.33 -8.97
CA GLY A 438 7.68 -5.81 -8.58
C GLY A 438 7.56 -6.20 -7.11
N ALA A 439 6.31 -6.26 -6.64
CA ALA A 439 5.93 -6.67 -5.29
C ALA A 439 5.78 -8.19 -5.20
N ASN A 440 5.98 -8.75 -4.02
CA ASN A 440 5.70 -10.15 -3.76
C ASN A 440 4.29 -10.36 -3.19
N LEU A 441 3.61 -11.37 -3.72
CA LEU A 441 2.52 -12.10 -3.08
C LEU A 441 2.85 -13.59 -3.29
N PRO A 442 2.93 -14.42 -2.23
CA PRO A 442 3.44 -15.78 -2.36
C PRO A 442 2.77 -16.56 -3.48
N LEU A 443 3.57 -17.06 -4.43
CA LEU A 443 3.05 -17.62 -5.66
C LEU A 443 2.20 -18.89 -5.42
N ALA A 444 2.55 -19.70 -4.41
CA ALA A 444 1.75 -20.84 -3.96
C ALA A 444 0.32 -20.41 -3.55
N TYR A 445 0.19 -19.28 -2.86
CA TYR A 445 -1.09 -18.72 -2.45
C TYR A 445 -1.90 -18.16 -3.62
N GLN A 446 -1.24 -17.55 -4.61
CA GLN A 446 -1.92 -17.17 -5.86
C GLN A 446 -2.55 -18.39 -6.56
N TYR A 447 -1.82 -19.52 -6.66
CA TYR A 447 -2.37 -20.77 -7.20
C TYR A 447 -3.50 -21.35 -6.35
N GLN A 448 -3.41 -21.26 -5.01
CA GLN A 448 -4.49 -21.66 -4.12
C GLN A 448 -5.77 -20.84 -4.33
N ILE A 449 -5.65 -19.53 -4.53
CA ILE A 449 -6.81 -18.65 -4.83
C ILE A 449 -7.46 -19.09 -6.16
N TYR A 450 -6.67 -19.23 -7.23
CA TYR A 450 -7.19 -19.65 -8.53
C TYR A 450 -7.84 -21.04 -8.49
N SER A 451 -7.15 -22.02 -7.89
CA SER A 451 -7.68 -23.37 -7.76
C SER A 451 -8.93 -23.41 -6.87
N GLY A 452 -8.91 -22.67 -5.76
CA GLY A 452 -9.98 -22.63 -4.77
C GLY A 452 -11.24 -21.96 -5.28
N PHE A 453 -11.11 -20.94 -6.14
CA PHE A 453 -12.21 -20.30 -6.82
C PHE A 453 -12.82 -21.19 -7.90
N LYS A 454 -12.00 -21.84 -8.75
CA LYS A 454 -12.47 -22.72 -9.84
C LYS A 454 -13.12 -24.02 -9.34
N TYR A 455 -12.54 -24.60 -8.29
CA TYR A 455 -13.03 -25.84 -7.67
C TYR A 455 -13.22 -25.61 -6.18
N PRO A 456 -14.33 -25.01 -5.73
CA PRO A 456 -14.61 -24.79 -4.31
C PRO A 456 -14.76 -26.12 -3.54
N ARG A 457 -14.65 -26.09 -2.21
CA ARG A 457 -15.11 -27.21 -1.36
C ARG A 457 -16.64 -27.26 -1.44
N LEU A 458 -17.20 -28.45 -1.63
CA LEU A 458 -18.65 -28.68 -1.83
C LEU A 458 -19.40 -29.05 -0.55
N VAL A 459 -18.69 -29.41 0.53
CA VAL A 459 -19.31 -29.82 1.80
C VAL A 459 -18.58 -29.11 2.92
N ASN A 460 -19.31 -28.28 3.66
CA ASN A 460 -18.88 -27.70 4.91
C ASN A 460 -19.80 -28.28 5.98
N THR A 461 -19.25 -29.09 6.88
CA THR A 461 -19.92 -29.53 8.12
C THR A 461 -20.03 -28.39 9.15
N VAL A 462 -19.62 -27.17 8.78
CA VAL A 462 -19.69 -25.95 9.59
C VAL A 462 -20.22 -24.83 8.68
N PRO A 463 -21.31 -24.12 9.04
CA PRO A 463 -22.02 -23.17 8.19
C PRO A 463 -21.28 -21.83 8.07
N VAL A 464 -20.02 -21.87 7.63
CA VAL A 464 -19.27 -20.69 7.19
C VAL A 464 -19.02 -20.86 5.71
N VAL A 465 -20.01 -20.51 4.90
CA VAL A 465 -19.78 -20.26 3.48
C VAL A 465 -18.72 -19.15 3.41
N ASN A 466 -17.73 -19.24 2.52
CA ASN A 466 -16.72 -18.20 2.29
C ASN A 466 -16.78 -17.75 0.81
N GLY A 467 -17.98 -17.69 0.25
CA GLY A 467 -18.22 -17.42 -1.17
C GLY A 467 -17.82 -16.00 -1.57
N PHE A 468 -18.17 -15.03 -0.73
CA PHE A 468 -17.81 -13.63 -0.91
C PHE A 468 -16.29 -13.45 -0.84
N LEU A 469 -15.65 -13.97 0.22
CA LEU A 469 -14.21 -13.81 0.41
C LEU A 469 -13.39 -14.46 -0.73
N ARG A 470 -13.87 -15.58 -1.29
CA ARG A 470 -13.26 -16.21 -2.47
C ARG A 470 -13.40 -15.35 -3.72
N ALA A 471 -14.57 -14.77 -3.95
CA ALA A 471 -14.78 -13.85 -5.07
C ALA A 471 -13.88 -12.61 -4.94
N PHE A 472 -13.77 -12.05 -3.74
CA PHE A 472 -12.88 -10.94 -3.42
C PHE A 472 -11.40 -11.26 -3.73
N LEU A 473 -10.88 -12.39 -3.24
CA LEU A 473 -9.48 -12.80 -3.46
C LEU A 473 -9.18 -13.01 -4.94
N TYR A 474 -10.08 -13.70 -5.65
CA TYR A 474 -9.97 -13.93 -7.09
C TYR A 474 -10.01 -12.60 -7.86
N ALA A 475 -10.99 -11.73 -7.57
CA ALA A 475 -11.13 -10.43 -8.20
C ALA A 475 -9.89 -9.55 -8.00
N SER A 476 -9.30 -9.57 -6.81
CA SER A 476 -8.09 -8.83 -6.47
C SER A 476 -6.89 -9.24 -7.34
N LEU A 477 -6.65 -10.54 -7.53
CA LEU A 477 -5.59 -11.02 -8.43
C LEU A 477 -5.88 -10.70 -9.90
N GLU A 478 -7.15 -10.58 -10.29
CA GLU A 478 -7.52 -10.25 -11.66
C GLU A 478 -7.37 -8.78 -12.03
N GLN A 479 -7.19 -7.88 -11.04
CA GLN A 479 -7.06 -6.45 -11.26
C GLN A 479 -5.91 -6.10 -12.19
N LYS A 480 -6.13 -5.11 -13.07
CA LYS A 480 -5.10 -4.60 -13.98
C LYS A 480 -3.87 -4.11 -13.23
N THR A 481 -4.10 -3.35 -12.15
CA THR A 481 -3.05 -2.81 -11.29
C THR A 481 -2.21 -3.92 -10.63
N VAL A 482 -2.83 -4.96 -10.05
CA VAL A 482 -2.08 -6.07 -9.43
C VAL A 482 -1.20 -6.78 -10.46
N LYS A 483 -1.72 -7.04 -11.66
CA LYS A 483 -0.95 -7.61 -12.77
C LYS A 483 0.20 -6.72 -13.27
N GLN A 484 0.16 -5.42 -13.02
CA GLN A 484 1.25 -4.47 -13.32
C GLN A 484 2.21 -4.26 -12.14
N LEU A 485 1.87 -4.78 -10.96
CA LEU A 485 2.60 -4.54 -9.72
C LEU A 485 3.47 -5.74 -9.31
N LEU A 486 2.99 -6.97 -9.50
CA LEU A 486 3.66 -8.15 -8.93
C LEU A 486 4.93 -8.57 -9.69
N MET A 487 5.92 -9.05 -8.93
CA MET A 487 7.12 -9.70 -9.44
C MET A 487 6.75 -11.02 -10.13
N TYR A 488 6.02 -11.91 -9.44
CA TYR A 488 5.48 -13.13 -10.02
C TYR A 488 3.96 -13.10 -10.04
N HIS A 489 3.39 -13.57 -11.15
CA HIS A 489 1.95 -13.74 -11.27
C HIS A 489 1.62 -15.16 -11.74
N ALA A 490 0.69 -15.85 -11.06
CA ALA A 490 0.34 -17.23 -11.39
C ALA A 490 -0.10 -17.41 -12.86
N LYS A 491 -0.79 -16.41 -13.42
CA LYS A 491 -1.23 -16.37 -14.83
C LYS A 491 -0.18 -15.84 -15.83
N ALA A 492 1.07 -15.62 -15.45
CA ALA A 492 2.10 -15.09 -16.36
C ALA A 492 2.27 -15.94 -17.63
N ASN A 493 2.32 -17.26 -17.47
CA ASN A 493 2.55 -18.22 -18.56
C ASN A 493 1.27 -18.98 -18.99
N ASN A 494 0.17 -18.83 -18.27
CA ASN A 494 -1.09 -19.51 -18.56
C ASN A 494 -2.29 -18.69 -18.05
N SER A 495 -3.07 -18.11 -18.95
CA SER A 495 -4.30 -17.35 -18.59
C SER A 495 -5.44 -18.24 -18.09
N ASN A 496 -5.40 -19.52 -18.43
CA ASN A 496 -6.44 -20.54 -18.24
C ASN A 496 -6.09 -21.53 -17.11
N LEU A 497 -5.59 -21.01 -15.98
CA LEU A 497 -5.25 -21.84 -14.82
C LEU A 497 -6.46 -22.61 -14.30
N PHE A 498 -6.25 -23.92 -14.06
CA PHE A 498 -7.23 -24.80 -13.43
C PHE A 498 -8.60 -24.76 -14.12
N ASN A 499 -8.63 -24.84 -15.45
CA ASN A 499 -9.88 -25.07 -16.18
C ASN A 499 -10.33 -26.54 -16.15
N TYR A 500 -9.44 -27.45 -15.71
CA TYR A 500 -9.71 -28.88 -15.55
C TYR A 500 -9.46 -29.32 -14.10
N PRO A 501 -10.25 -30.28 -13.57
CA PRO A 501 -10.12 -30.78 -12.21
C PRO A 501 -8.78 -31.48 -11.94
N SER A 502 -8.14 -32.03 -12.98
CA SER A 502 -6.77 -32.53 -12.91
C SER A 502 -5.88 -31.62 -13.75
N ASN A 503 -4.83 -31.07 -13.15
CA ASN A 503 -3.92 -30.16 -13.84
C ASN A 503 -2.52 -30.26 -13.22
N THR A 504 -1.52 -30.59 -14.04
CA THR A 504 -0.12 -30.48 -13.64
C THR A 504 0.55 -29.40 -14.46
N ILE A 505 1.07 -28.38 -13.78
CA ILE A 505 1.72 -27.22 -14.40
C ILE A 505 3.21 -27.29 -14.09
N TYR A 506 4.03 -27.12 -15.13
CA TYR A 506 5.47 -26.92 -15.03
C TYR A 506 5.78 -25.53 -15.58
N SER A 507 6.41 -24.67 -14.78
CA SER A 507 6.66 -23.28 -15.21
C SER A 507 7.92 -22.68 -14.60
N THR A 508 8.54 -21.73 -15.30
CA THR A 508 9.49 -20.80 -14.70
C THR A 508 8.72 -19.53 -14.35
N PRO A 509 8.60 -19.14 -13.06
CA PRO A 509 7.86 -17.94 -12.67
C PRO A 509 8.43 -16.67 -13.30
N THR A 510 7.54 -15.81 -13.79
CA THR A 510 7.89 -14.55 -14.47
C THR A 510 6.84 -13.47 -14.17
N HIS A 511 7.12 -12.24 -14.61
CA HIS A 511 6.16 -11.14 -14.63
C HIS A 511 4.94 -11.49 -15.49
N HIS A 512 3.77 -10.98 -15.11
CA HIS A 512 2.64 -10.96 -16.03
C HIS A 512 2.94 -10.03 -17.21
N ALA A 513 2.41 -10.32 -18.40
CA ALA A 513 2.60 -9.48 -19.60
C ALA A 513 2.27 -7.99 -19.38
N LYS A 514 1.28 -7.69 -18.52
CA LYS A 514 0.95 -6.31 -18.13
C LYS A 514 2.08 -5.60 -17.35
N ARG A 515 2.79 -6.29 -16.45
CA ARG A 515 3.99 -5.74 -15.80
C ARG A 515 5.11 -5.56 -16.82
N GLN A 516 5.32 -6.54 -17.70
CA GLN A 516 6.31 -6.41 -18.77
C GLN A 516 6.04 -5.18 -19.64
N ASN A 517 4.79 -4.94 -20.03
CA ASN A 517 4.41 -3.74 -20.77
C ASN A 517 4.71 -2.44 -19.99
N PHE A 518 4.50 -2.43 -18.67
CA PHE A 518 4.86 -1.29 -17.83
C PHE A 518 6.38 -1.06 -17.80
N CYS A 519 7.19 -2.11 -17.66
CA CYS A 519 8.66 -2.01 -17.73
C CYS A 519 9.12 -1.53 -19.11
N ASN A 520 8.55 -2.08 -20.19
CA ASN A 520 8.88 -1.66 -21.56
C ASN A 520 8.54 -0.18 -21.81
N GLU A 521 7.46 0.34 -21.21
CA GLU A 521 7.15 1.78 -21.25
C GLU A 521 8.23 2.60 -20.54
N LEU A 522 8.68 2.19 -19.35
CA LEU A 522 9.78 2.86 -18.65
C LEU A 522 11.04 2.93 -19.53
N ASP A 523 11.47 1.80 -20.09
CA ASP A 523 12.65 1.71 -20.96
C ASP A 523 12.50 2.58 -22.22
N LEU A 524 11.32 2.57 -22.83
CA LEU A 524 11.01 3.38 -24.01
C LEU A 524 11.10 4.88 -23.72
N TRP A 525 10.61 5.33 -22.56
CA TRP A 525 10.62 6.74 -22.19
C TRP A 525 12.01 7.22 -21.75
N ASP A 526 12.86 6.32 -21.26
CA ASP A 526 14.27 6.56 -20.93
C ASP A 526 15.22 6.39 -22.14
N ASN A 527 14.71 6.00 -23.31
CA ASN A 527 15.48 5.64 -24.52
C ASN A 527 16.47 4.47 -24.36
N HIS A 528 16.37 3.69 -23.29
CA HIS A 528 17.39 2.70 -22.90
C HIS A 528 18.75 3.36 -22.59
N ASP A 529 18.74 4.64 -22.15
CA ASP A 529 19.96 5.38 -21.82
C ASP A 529 20.55 4.90 -20.48
N HIS A 530 19.69 4.47 -19.54
CA HIS A 530 20.11 3.99 -18.23
C HIS A 530 19.73 2.52 -18.00
N ILE A 531 20.53 1.82 -17.19
CA ILE A 531 20.21 0.47 -16.71
C ILE A 531 18.91 0.47 -15.89
N PHE A 532 18.65 1.60 -15.20
CA PHE A 532 17.41 1.83 -14.47
C PHE A 532 16.76 3.13 -14.97
N PRO A 533 15.66 3.05 -15.72
CA PRO A 533 14.94 4.22 -16.21
C PRO A 533 14.52 5.21 -15.12
N LEU A 534 15.22 6.32 -14.90
CA LEU A 534 14.85 7.34 -13.93
C LEU A 534 15.10 8.73 -14.50
N GLN A 535 14.28 9.69 -14.10
CA GLN A 535 14.39 11.05 -14.61
C GLN A 535 15.71 11.69 -14.14
N THR A 536 16.41 12.37 -15.04
CA THR A 536 17.75 12.94 -14.79
C THR A 536 17.68 14.33 -14.19
N GLY A 537 16.62 15.09 -14.48
CA GLY A 537 16.44 16.47 -14.02
C GLY A 537 15.98 16.61 -12.56
N THR A 538 15.86 15.50 -11.83
CA THR A 538 15.33 15.47 -10.45
C THR A 538 16.24 14.63 -9.57
N ARG A 539 16.51 15.10 -8.34
CA ARG A 539 17.21 14.28 -7.33
C ARG A 539 16.38 13.04 -6.97
N ASN A 540 17.00 11.86 -7.00
CA ASN A 540 16.35 10.58 -6.75
C ASN A 540 16.84 9.95 -5.44
N VAL A 541 15.91 9.66 -4.54
CA VAL A 541 16.20 9.08 -3.22
C VAL A 541 15.27 7.89 -2.97
N ALA A 542 15.80 6.80 -2.42
CA ALA A 542 15.01 5.62 -2.06
C ALA A 542 15.01 5.31 -0.56
N ILE A 543 13.91 4.75 -0.10
CA ILE A 543 13.69 4.30 1.27
C ILE A 543 13.18 2.87 1.20
N SER A 544 13.87 1.94 1.86
CA SER A 544 13.36 0.60 2.11
C SER A 544 12.95 0.45 3.57
N LEU A 545 11.83 -0.24 3.79
CA LEU A 545 11.39 -0.66 5.11
C LEU A 545 11.83 -2.10 5.46
N GLY A 546 12.65 -2.71 4.60
CA GLY A 546 13.38 -3.92 4.92
C GLY A 546 14.59 -3.65 5.80
N LYS A 547 15.40 -4.69 6.00
CA LYS A 547 16.67 -4.58 6.72
C LYS A 547 17.88 -4.58 5.80
N ILE A 548 19.01 -4.09 6.32
CA ILE A 548 20.29 -3.91 5.63
C ILE A 548 20.86 -5.24 5.08
N SER A 549 20.68 -6.36 5.78
CA SER A 549 21.30 -7.64 5.40
C SER A 549 20.54 -8.86 5.92
N GLY A 550 20.83 -10.04 5.36
CA GLY A 550 20.32 -11.34 5.83
C GLY A 550 18.89 -11.66 5.38
N LYS A 551 18.29 -12.65 6.03
CA LYS A 551 16.87 -13.02 5.89
C LYS A 551 16.07 -12.45 7.06
N ASN A 552 14.77 -12.24 6.88
CA ASN A 552 13.93 -11.62 7.92
C ASN A 552 13.88 -12.45 9.22
N ASN A 553 14.02 -13.78 9.11
CA ASN A 553 14.05 -14.68 10.27
C ASN A 553 15.33 -14.63 11.11
N ASP A 554 16.45 -14.11 10.60
CA ASP A 554 17.75 -14.32 11.25
C ASP A 554 17.86 -13.67 12.65
N GLU A 555 17.07 -12.62 12.90
CA GLU A 555 17.20 -11.76 14.09
C GLU A 555 15.85 -11.32 14.66
N THR A 556 14.73 -11.87 14.17
CA THR A 556 13.39 -11.42 14.58
C THR A 556 12.53 -12.58 15.07
N ASN A 557 11.61 -12.27 15.99
CA ASN A 557 10.58 -13.21 16.45
C ASN A 557 9.38 -13.30 15.49
N LEU A 558 9.54 -12.82 14.24
CA LEU A 558 8.50 -12.92 13.23
C LEU A 558 8.59 -14.28 12.52
N ASN A 559 7.44 -14.88 12.24
CA ASN A 559 7.39 -16.21 11.63
C ASN A 559 7.36 -16.10 10.10
N PHE A 560 8.51 -15.93 9.44
CA PHE A 560 8.61 -16.13 7.98
C PHE A 560 8.95 -17.58 7.67
N LYS A 561 8.63 -18.06 6.45
CA LYS A 561 9.04 -19.39 5.98
C LYS A 561 10.34 -19.32 5.20
N ASN A 562 11.29 -20.20 5.50
CA ASN A 562 12.51 -20.29 4.71
C ASN A 562 12.22 -20.89 3.34
N ALA A 563 13.18 -20.81 2.43
CA ALA A 563 13.02 -21.31 1.09
C ALA A 563 12.63 -22.79 1.07
N GLY A 564 11.57 -23.13 0.33
CA GLY A 564 11.03 -24.49 0.24
C GLY A 564 10.25 -24.98 1.47
N ASP A 565 10.25 -24.25 2.59
CA ASP A 565 9.44 -24.61 3.75
C ASP A 565 7.95 -24.56 3.41
N TYR A 566 7.16 -25.38 4.10
CA TYR A 566 5.72 -25.40 3.92
C TYR A 566 5.06 -24.37 4.83
N TRP A 567 4.20 -23.52 4.26
CA TRP A 567 3.15 -22.88 5.04
C TRP A 567 2.09 -23.90 5.44
N HIS A 568 1.79 -24.83 4.53
CA HIS A 568 0.85 -25.92 4.76
C HIS A 568 1.35 -27.21 4.10
N ASP A 569 1.42 -28.29 4.87
CA ASP A 569 1.59 -29.65 4.37
C ASP A 569 0.58 -30.55 5.07
N VAL A 570 -0.49 -30.87 4.36
CA VAL A 570 -1.49 -31.80 4.87
C VAL A 570 -1.65 -32.95 3.90
N ASN A 571 -1.54 -34.16 4.45
CA ASN A 571 -1.73 -35.39 3.69
C ASN A 571 -2.66 -36.33 4.44
N LEU A 572 -3.93 -36.29 4.06
CA LEU A 572 -4.95 -37.27 4.43
C LEU A 572 -5.26 -38.14 3.20
N VAL A 573 -5.62 -39.40 3.40
CA VAL A 573 -5.79 -40.41 2.32
C VAL A 573 -6.60 -39.91 1.12
N LEU A 574 -7.65 -39.12 1.37
CA LEU A 574 -8.54 -38.56 0.34
C LEU A 574 -8.31 -37.07 0.07
N TRP A 575 -7.39 -36.42 0.78
CA TRP A 575 -7.16 -34.99 0.70
C TRP A 575 -5.69 -34.64 0.94
N LYS A 576 -5.04 -34.05 -0.05
CA LYS A 576 -3.66 -33.57 0.06
C LYS A 576 -3.58 -32.09 -0.28
N ARG A 577 -2.85 -31.31 0.50
CA ARG A 577 -2.59 -29.89 0.24
C ARG A 577 -1.15 -29.55 0.63
N GLU A 578 -0.40 -29.00 -0.31
CA GLU A 578 0.98 -28.53 -0.10
C GLU A 578 1.05 -27.09 -0.59
N LEU A 579 1.43 -26.15 0.28
CA LEU A 579 1.74 -24.75 -0.05
C LEU A 579 3.15 -24.46 0.45
N ARG A 580 4.10 -24.24 -0.47
CA ARG A 580 5.51 -24.02 -0.13
C ARG A 580 5.99 -22.61 -0.47
N ALA A 581 6.94 -22.12 0.32
CA ALA A 581 7.73 -20.94 -0.01
C ALA A 581 8.58 -21.17 -1.25
N GLY A 582 8.88 -20.07 -1.96
CA GLY A 582 9.74 -20.09 -3.13
C GLY A 582 11.09 -20.72 -2.82
N ILE A 583 11.59 -21.52 -3.76
CA ILE A 583 12.90 -22.16 -3.68
C ILE A 583 13.58 -22.03 -5.03
N TYR A 584 14.85 -21.64 -5.00
CA TYR A 584 15.66 -21.59 -6.20
C TYR A 584 16.22 -22.98 -6.50
N SER A 585 15.86 -23.52 -7.67
CA SER A 585 16.35 -24.80 -8.16
C SER A 585 16.38 -24.79 -9.68
N THR A 586 17.39 -25.41 -10.28
CA THR A 586 17.43 -25.64 -11.73
C THR A 586 16.46 -26.74 -12.15
N ASN A 587 16.08 -27.62 -11.21
CA ASN A 587 15.06 -28.65 -11.38
C ASN A 587 13.67 -28.12 -11.01
N TYR A 588 12.64 -28.81 -11.50
CA TYR A 588 11.26 -28.50 -11.13
C TYR A 588 10.98 -28.98 -9.70
N GLU A 589 10.78 -28.01 -8.81
CA GLU A 589 10.36 -28.22 -7.42
C GLU A 589 8.86 -27.99 -7.28
N ARG A 590 8.21 -28.81 -6.47
CA ARG A 590 6.77 -28.65 -6.25
C ARG A 590 6.50 -27.46 -5.35
N LEU A 591 5.75 -26.49 -5.86
CA LEU A 591 5.37 -25.28 -5.13
C LEU A 591 3.96 -25.40 -4.51
N PHE A 592 3.05 -26.00 -5.27
CA PHE A 592 1.63 -26.12 -4.90
C PHE A 592 1.12 -27.52 -5.23
N ARG A 593 0.36 -28.10 -4.29
CA ARG A 593 -0.46 -29.28 -4.54
C ARG A 593 -1.82 -29.12 -3.90
N ARG A 594 -2.85 -29.55 -4.62
CA ARG A 594 -4.18 -29.76 -4.06
C ARG A 594 -4.80 -31.00 -4.68
N LYS A 595 -4.92 -32.05 -3.86
CA LYS A 595 -5.65 -33.27 -4.18
C LYS A 595 -6.89 -33.39 -3.31
N ARG A 596 -8.02 -33.76 -3.90
CA ARG A 596 -9.26 -34.14 -3.23
C ARG A 596 -9.86 -35.29 -4.01
N ILE A 597 -10.22 -36.36 -3.34
CA ILE A 597 -11.00 -37.46 -3.90
C ILE A 597 -12.31 -37.51 -3.10
N SER A 598 -13.44 -37.22 -3.76
CA SER A 598 -14.74 -37.46 -3.14
C SER A 598 -15.07 -38.95 -3.24
N LEU A 599 -15.47 -39.57 -2.12
CA LEU A 599 -16.15 -40.86 -2.16
C LEU A 599 -17.61 -40.64 -2.62
N LEU A 600 -18.19 -41.68 -3.23
CA LEU A 600 -19.53 -41.79 -3.84
C LEU A 600 -20.66 -40.97 -3.16
N PRO A 601 -21.69 -40.53 -3.91
CA PRO A 601 -22.02 -40.95 -5.28
C PRO A 601 -21.49 -40.04 -6.40
N PHE A 602 -20.88 -38.89 -6.09
CA PHE A 602 -20.41 -37.96 -7.12
C PHE A 602 -18.89 -37.69 -7.04
N PRO A 603 -18.11 -38.11 -8.05
CA PRO A 603 -16.65 -38.03 -8.03
C PRO A 603 -16.18 -36.59 -8.33
N ASN A 604 -16.29 -35.70 -7.35
CA ASN A 604 -15.58 -34.42 -7.40
C ASN A 604 -14.12 -34.65 -7.02
N MET A 605 -13.34 -35.12 -8.00
CA MET A 605 -11.89 -35.22 -7.88
C MET A 605 -11.26 -33.88 -8.26
N THR A 606 -10.28 -33.45 -7.48
CA THR A 606 -9.38 -32.35 -7.87
C THR A 606 -7.97 -32.88 -7.67
N ASP A 607 -7.09 -32.79 -8.65
CA ASP A 607 -5.66 -33.06 -8.50
C ASP A 607 -4.86 -32.01 -9.26
N HIS A 608 -4.52 -30.95 -8.55
CA HIS A 608 -3.74 -29.86 -9.07
C HIS A 608 -2.33 -29.91 -8.51
N ILE A 609 -1.35 -29.83 -9.40
CA ILE A 609 0.06 -29.82 -9.05
C ILE A 609 0.71 -28.67 -9.83
N VAL A 610 1.50 -27.85 -9.15
CA VAL A 610 2.35 -26.86 -9.81
C VAL A 610 3.78 -27.10 -9.35
N ASN A 611 4.64 -27.33 -10.32
CA ASN A 611 6.07 -27.39 -10.12
C ASN A 611 6.74 -26.19 -10.82
N VAL A 612 7.68 -25.57 -10.12
CA VAL A 612 8.40 -24.39 -10.58
C VAL A 612 9.90 -24.64 -10.58
N LYS A 613 10.63 -23.95 -11.44
CA LYS A 613 12.10 -23.90 -11.39
C LYS A 613 12.55 -22.44 -11.46
N GLN A 614 13.76 -22.17 -10.99
CA GLN A 614 14.40 -20.84 -11.01
C GLN A 614 13.53 -19.74 -10.36
N MET A 615 12.71 -20.11 -9.37
CA MET A 615 11.96 -19.16 -8.57
C MET A 615 12.89 -18.56 -7.52
N GLN A 616 13.02 -17.23 -7.49
CA GLN A 616 13.84 -16.55 -6.49
C GLN A 616 13.25 -16.76 -5.07
N GLU A 617 14.11 -16.85 -4.05
CA GLU A 617 13.75 -17.05 -2.64
C GLU A 617 13.26 -15.75 -1.97
N ILE A 618 12.19 -15.17 -2.52
CA ILE A 618 11.73 -13.82 -2.14
C ILE A 618 10.85 -13.78 -0.90
N ASP A 619 10.30 -14.91 -0.46
CA ASP A 619 9.27 -14.95 0.59
C ASP A 619 9.80 -14.66 2.01
N ASN A 620 11.11 -14.79 2.24
CA ASN A 620 11.82 -14.44 3.49
C ASN A 620 13.05 -13.55 3.23
N ALA A 621 13.03 -12.81 2.12
CA ALA A 621 14.10 -11.86 1.79
C ALA A 621 14.17 -10.72 2.83
N SER A 622 15.36 -10.11 3.00
CA SER A 622 15.51 -8.85 3.74
C SER A 622 14.55 -7.80 3.18
N GLY A 623 13.45 -7.48 3.87
CA GLY A 623 12.37 -6.74 3.22
C GLY A 623 11.17 -6.46 4.12
N SER A 624 10.32 -5.52 3.68
CA SER A 624 9.11 -5.15 4.41
C SER A 624 8.02 -6.21 4.28
N TYR A 625 7.08 -6.24 5.22
CA TYR A 625 6.02 -7.25 5.28
C TYR A 625 4.62 -6.64 5.49
N LEU A 626 3.57 -7.41 5.22
CA LEU A 626 2.18 -7.01 5.49
C LEU A 626 1.70 -7.59 6.83
N LYS A 627 0.95 -6.78 7.60
CA LYS A 627 0.36 -7.17 8.88
C LYS A 627 -1.16 -7.05 8.90
N GLY A 628 -1.77 -7.68 9.91
CA GLY A 628 -3.22 -7.71 10.09
C GLY A 628 -3.96 -8.30 8.89
N LEU A 629 -5.15 -7.73 8.63
CA LEU A 629 -6.00 -8.10 7.50
C LEU A 629 -5.31 -7.89 6.13
N GLY A 630 -4.23 -7.09 6.07
CA GLY A 630 -3.41 -6.89 4.87
C GLY A 630 -2.67 -8.12 4.39
N ASN A 631 -2.55 -9.14 5.24
CA ASN A 631 -1.83 -10.37 4.93
C ASN A 631 -2.69 -11.35 4.10
N ILE A 632 -2.33 -11.54 2.83
CA ILE A 632 -3.05 -12.44 1.91
C ILE A 632 -3.06 -13.90 2.38
N ILE A 633 -2.02 -14.34 3.10
CA ILE A 633 -1.94 -15.70 3.64
C ILE A 633 -3.12 -15.94 4.57
N TRP A 634 -3.31 -15.04 5.52
CA TRP A 634 -4.36 -15.08 6.51
C TRP A 634 -5.76 -15.12 5.87
N LEU A 635 -6.04 -14.21 4.93
CA LEU A 635 -7.34 -14.17 4.22
C LEU A 635 -7.60 -15.44 3.39
N THR A 636 -6.57 -15.95 2.72
CA THR A 636 -6.68 -17.13 1.87
C THR A 636 -6.92 -18.39 2.70
N ASP A 637 -6.24 -18.49 3.84
CA ASP A 637 -6.39 -19.58 4.78
C ASP A 637 -7.80 -19.59 5.39
N MET A 638 -8.31 -18.42 5.80
CA MET A 638 -9.71 -18.28 6.21
C MET A 638 -10.68 -18.76 5.12
N SER A 639 -10.49 -18.33 3.87
CA SER A 639 -11.45 -18.63 2.79
C SER A 639 -11.44 -20.10 2.32
N HIS A 640 -10.29 -20.78 2.44
CA HIS A 640 -10.08 -22.11 1.83
C HIS A 640 -9.72 -23.25 2.81
N LEU A 641 -9.41 -22.98 4.09
CA LEU A 641 -9.06 -24.00 5.09
C LEU A 641 -10.13 -24.16 6.20
N GLY A 642 -10.82 -23.09 6.59
CA GLY A 642 -11.84 -23.09 7.66
C GLY A 642 -11.25 -22.92 9.08
N LEU A 643 -12.11 -22.61 10.07
CA LEU A 643 -11.75 -22.22 11.45
C LEU A 643 -11.01 -23.29 12.28
N GLY A 644 -10.95 -24.56 11.83
CA GLY A 644 -10.35 -25.66 12.59
C GLY A 644 -8.84 -25.83 12.45
N TRP A 645 -8.17 -25.05 11.60
CA TRP A 645 -6.73 -25.15 11.28
C TRP A 645 -5.94 -23.88 11.65
N LEU A 646 -6.44 -23.10 12.61
CA LEU A 646 -5.92 -21.79 13.06
C LEU A 646 -4.55 -21.84 13.79
N SER A 647 -3.65 -22.79 13.51
CA SER A 647 -2.37 -22.86 14.23
C SER A 647 -1.36 -21.76 13.85
N ASN A 648 -1.57 -21.02 12.75
CA ASN A 648 -0.51 -20.23 12.10
C ASN A 648 -0.93 -18.78 11.72
N LEU A 649 -1.72 -18.10 12.56
CA LEU A 649 -2.16 -16.71 12.32
C LEU A 649 -1.02 -15.66 12.25
N ASN A 650 0.19 -16.04 12.62
CA ASN A 650 1.37 -15.17 12.69
C ASN A 650 2.31 -15.28 11.48
N GLU A 651 2.04 -16.17 10.51
CA GLU A 651 2.92 -16.38 9.37
C GLU A 651 3.04 -15.10 8.52
N LYS A 652 4.27 -14.77 8.15
CA LYS A 652 4.63 -13.60 7.36
C LYS A 652 5.26 -14.03 6.05
N PHE A 653 5.22 -13.10 5.11
CA PHE A 653 6.01 -13.15 3.89
C PHE A 653 6.57 -11.76 3.64
N THR A 654 7.74 -11.71 3.01
CA THR A 654 8.32 -10.45 2.54
C THR A 654 7.47 -9.95 1.39
N HIS A 655 6.79 -8.81 1.60
CA HIS A 655 6.02 -8.13 0.58
C HIS A 655 6.94 -7.45 -0.44
N LYS A 656 8.06 -6.89 0.02
CA LYS A 656 9.05 -6.21 -0.81
C LYS A 656 10.45 -6.44 -0.28
N SER A 657 11.32 -7.04 -1.08
CA SER A 657 12.73 -7.12 -0.73
C SER A 657 13.41 -5.74 -0.78
N THR A 658 14.45 -5.55 0.02
CA THR A 658 15.33 -4.38 -0.01
C THR A 658 15.89 -4.18 -1.43
N LEU A 659 16.18 -5.26 -2.16
CA LEU A 659 16.67 -5.20 -3.54
C LEU A 659 15.66 -4.55 -4.50
N THR A 660 14.37 -4.83 -4.35
CA THR A 660 13.31 -4.21 -5.18
C THR A 660 13.00 -2.78 -4.77
N ALA A 661 13.08 -2.46 -3.48
CA ALA A 661 12.84 -1.11 -3.00
C ALA A 661 13.97 -0.14 -3.38
N LEU A 662 15.21 -0.63 -3.46
CA LEU A 662 16.41 0.16 -3.77
C LEU A 662 16.91 -0.03 -5.21
N ASP A 663 16.13 -0.71 -6.06
CA ASP A 663 16.47 -0.99 -7.48
C ASP A 663 17.91 -1.51 -7.67
N ILE A 664 18.31 -2.47 -6.82
CA ILE A 664 19.67 -3.04 -6.88
C ILE A 664 19.83 -3.87 -8.15
N ASN A 665 20.92 -3.63 -8.89
CA ASN A 665 21.23 -4.34 -10.12
C ASN A 665 21.12 -5.88 -9.99
N PRO A 666 20.28 -6.56 -10.81
CA PRO A 666 20.12 -8.01 -10.77
C PRO A 666 21.41 -8.81 -10.99
N ASN A 667 22.40 -8.22 -11.68
CA ASN A 667 23.72 -8.87 -11.88
C ASN A 667 24.52 -8.99 -10.58
N LEU A 668 24.17 -8.24 -9.54
CA LEU A 668 24.79 -8.29 -8.22
C LEU A 668 24.00 -9.18 -7.25
N TRP A 669 22.87 -9.74 -7.68
CA TRP A 669 22.08 -10.62 -6.83
C TRP A 669 22.79 -11.95 -6.62
N PRO A 670 22.61 -12.59 -5.45
CA PRO A 670 23.12 -13.92 -5.19
C PRO A 670 22.71 -14.94 -6.26
N SER A 671 23.69 -15.71 -6.76
CA SER A 671 23.45 -16.74 -7.78
C SER A 671 22.70 -17.97 -7.25
N ASP A 672 22.60 -18.11 -5.93
CA ASP A 672 21.77 -19.11 -5.25
C ASP A 672 20.27 -18.76 -5.28
N GLY A 673 19.91 -17.61 -5.88
CA GLY A 673 18.55 -17.14 -6.01
C GLY A 673 17.97 -16.50 -4.74
N SER A 674 18.80 -16.26 -3.73
CA SER A 674 18.39 -15.54 -2.53
C SER A 674 18.33 -14.03 -2.76
N HIS A 675 17.40 -13.36 -2.09
CA HIS A 675 17.32 -11.90 -2.05
C HIS A 675 17.89 -11.34 -0.72
N SER A 676 18.98 -11.96 -0.23
CA SER A 676 19.70 -11.56 0.98
C SER A 676 21.07 -11.00 0.61
N LEU A 677 21.14 -9.67 0.43
CA LEU A 677 22.38 -8.96 0.10
C LEU A 677 22.63 -7.89 1.16
N ASN A 678 23.88 -7.73 1.59
CA ASN A 678 24.23 -6.73 2.59
C ASN A 678 24.56 -5.39 1.93
N MET A 679 23.74 -4.37 2.20
CA MET A 679 23.92 -3.02 1.61
C MET A 679 25.20 -2.32 2.08
N GLN A 680 25.68 -2.61 3.30
CA GLN A 680 26.96 -2.12 3.80
C GLN A 680 28.13 -2.76 3.06
N SER A 681 28.05 -4.08 2.80
CA SER A 681 29.08 -4.81 2.03
C SER A 681 29.16 -4.37 0.57
N LEU A 682 28.07 -3.84 0.00
CA LEU A 682 28.09 -3.22 -1.33
C LEU A 682 28.73 -1.82 -1.34
N GLY A 683 29.04 -1.24 -0.17
CA GLY A 683 29.57 0.11 -0.04
C GLY A 683 28.52 1.21 -0.16
N LEU A 684 27.23 0.90 0.04
CA LEU A 684 26.14 1.87 -0.16
C LEU A 684 25.80 2.68 1.09
N MET A 685 26.36 2.31 2.25
CA MET A 685 25.94 2.80 3.57
C MET A 685 27.00 3.70 4.23
N TYR A 686 27.60 4.63 3.48
CA TYR A 686 28.46 5.68 4.04
C TYR A 686 27.76 7.04 3.96
N ASN A 687 27.91 7.91 4.96
CA ASN A 687 27.14 9.16 5.06
C ASN A 687 27.99 10.43 5.28
N GLU A 688 29.32 10.32 5.28
CA GLU A 688 30.25 11.43 5.48
C GLU A 688 31.51 11.29 4.61
N PHE A 689 32.21 12.39 4.32
CA PHE A 689 33.39 12.37 3.44
C PHE A 689 34.57 11.56 3.97
N ASN A 690 34.86 11.69 5.27
CA ASN A 690 35.98 11.01 5.92
C ASN A 690 35.49 9.75 6.65
N TYR A 691 34.62 8.99 5.99
CA TYR A 691 34.03 7.80 6.59
C TYR A 691 35.10 6.77 6.96
N ASN A 692 34.88 6.04 8.06
CA ASN A 692 35.67 4.87 8.39
C ASN A 692 35.07 3.65 7.67
N PRO A 693 35.80 2.97 6.77
CA PRO A 693 35.27 1.78 6.09
C PRO A 693 34.83 0.66 7.03
N ASN A 694 35.32 0.64 8.27
CA ASN A 694 34.94 -0.33 9.29
C ASN A 694 33.71 0.09 10.11
N GLN A 695 33.15 1.27 9.86
CA GLN A 695 31.98 1.82 10.56
C GLN A 695 30.99 2.42 9.56
N PRO A 696 30.38 1.60 8.69
CA PRO A 696 29.27 2.05 7.87
C PRO A 696 28.08 2.47 8.73
N SER A 697 27.21 3.31 8.16
CA SER A 697 25.96 3.74 8.75
C SER A 697 24.95 2.58 8.89
N SER A 698 24.15 2.62 9.95
CA SER A 698 23.08 1.66 10.23
C SER A 698 21.70 2.11 9.71
N TYR A 699 21.59 3.27 9.06
CA TYR A 699 20.29 3.85 8.69
C TYR A 699 20.19 4.35 7.25
N PHE A 700 21.22 5.05 6.77
CA PHE A 700 21.20 5.63 5.42
C PHE A 700 22.62 5.83 4.88
N GLY A 701 22.74 5.93 3.56
CA GLY A 701 24.01 6.22 2.91
C GLY A 701 23.88 6.91 1.56
N TYR A 702 25.01 7.41 1.09
CA TYR A 702 25.22 8.04 -0.21
C TYR A 702 26.12 7.10 -1.03
N PRO A 703 25.56 6.37 -2.01
CA PRO A 703 26.27 5.34 -2.76
C PRO A 703 27.59 5.81 -3.39
N ASN A 704 27.66 7.07 -3.84
CA ASN A 704 28.86 7.68 -4.41
C ASN A 704 30.09 7.67 -3.47
N LEU A 705 29.89 7.62 -2.15
CA LEU A 705 31.01 7.62 -1.21
C LEU A 705 31.79 6.30 -1.23
N GLY A 706 31.09 5.16 -1.19
CA GLY A 706 31.74 3.84 -1.26
C GLY A 706 31.97 3.35 -2.69
N ARG A 707 31.26 3.94 -3.66
CA ARG A 707 31.26 3.55 -5.08
C ARG A 707 31.35 4.76 -6.03
N PRO A 708 32.42 5.58 -5.95
CA PRO A 708 32.49 6.87 -6.65
C PRO A 708 32.49 6.77 -8.17
N THR A 709 32.79 5.60 -8.74
CA THR A 709 32.93 5.42 -10.19
C THR A 709 31.80 4.60 -10.82
N ASP A 710 31.01 3.88 -10.02
CA ASP A 710 30.06 2.89 -10.54
C ASP A 710 28.77 2.77 -9.71
N HIS A 711 28.48 3.70 -8.78
CA HIS A 711 27.29 3.59 -7.95
C HIS A 711 25.99 3.53 -8.77
N PHE A 712 25.87 4.26 -9.88
CA PHE A 712 24.70 4.19 -10.78
C PHE A 712 24.57 2.86 -11.53
N GLU A 713 25.64 2.07 -11.61
CA GLU A 713 25.60 0.68 -12.10
C GLU A 713 25.07 -0.28 -11.03
N VAL A 714 25.03 0.14 -9.77
CA VAL A 714 24.54 -0.65 -8.63
C VAL A 714 23.10 -0.28 -8.27
N THR A 715 22.82 1.01 -8.17
CA THR A 715 21.51 1.57 -7.81
C THR A 715 21.38 2.96 -8.41
N PRO A 716 20.21 3.36 -8.91
CA PRO A 716 20.05 4.66 -9.55
C PRO A 716 19.85 5.82 -8.55
N PHE A 717 19.90 5.55 -7.25
CA PHE A 717 19.61 6.56 -6.22
C PHE A 717 20.89 7.23 -5.72
N GLU A 718 20.82 8.56 -5.56
CA GLU A 718 21.90 9.36 -4.98
C GLU A 718 21.95 9.22 -3.44
N ALA A 719 20.83 8.80 -2.83
CA ALA A 719 20.75 8.49 -1.42
C ALA A 719 19.77 7.35 -1.17
N ILE A 720 20.13 6.48 -0.22
CA ILE A 720 19.29 5.36 0.20
C ILE A 720 19.10 5.36 1.72
N TYR A 721 17.90 4.97 2.16
CA TYR A 721 17.62 4.61 3.55
C TYR A 721 17.28 3.13 3.64
N VAL A 722 17.91 2.44 4.60
CA VAL A 722 17.58 1.08 5.01
C VAL A 722 18.15 0.86 6.41
N GLY A 723 17.31 0.39 7.34
CA GLY A 723 17.67 0.19 8.75
C GLY A 723 18.15 -1.22 9.06
N GLU A 724 18.54 -1.47 10.31
CA GLU A 724 18.86 -2.82 10.81
C GLU A 724 17.59 -3.65 11.07
N ASN A 725 16.48 -2.99 11.42
CA ASN A 725 15.21 -3.61 11.72
C ASN A 725 14.30 -3.69 10.48
N ILE A 726 13.42 -4.70 10.49
CA ILE A 726 12.36 -4.82 9.49
C ILE A 726 11.09 -4.14 9.97
N HIS A 727 10.46 -3.39 9.08
CA HIS A 727 9.22 -2.70 9.38
C HIS A 727 8.06 -3.21 8.53
N PRO A 728 6.83 -3.15 9.08
CA PRO A 728 5.63 -3.37 8.28
C PRO A 728 5.51 -2.31 7.18
N HIS A 729 5.00 -2.72 6.02
CA HIS A 729 4.83 -1.86 4.87
C HIS A 729 3.96 -0.63 5.20
N ILE A 730 4.57 0.55 5.26
CA ILE A 730 3.98 1.89 5.53
C ILE A 730 3.40 2.06 6.96
N GLU A 731 2.96 1.01 7.64
CA GLU A 731 2.25 1.11 8.92
C GLU A 731 3.18 1.03 10.14
N LEU A 732 3.93 2.10 10.40
CA LEU A 732 4.96 2.15 11.45
C LEU A 732 4.44 2.30 12.90
N LYS A 733 3.16 2.00 13.19
CA LYS A 733 2.53 2.21 14.53
C LYS A 733 3.29 1.50 15.66
N GLU A 734 3.83 0.32 15.38
CA GLU A 734 4.46 -0.58 16.36
C GLU A 734 5.97 -0.69 16.11
N SER A 735 6.51 0.16 15.24
CA SER A 735 7.94 0.21 14.96
C SER A 735 8.67 0.92 16.11
N ASP A 736 9.96 0.61 16.28
CA ASP A 736 10.80 1.28 17.27
C ASP A 736 10.88 2.79 17.02
N ASP A 737 10.80 3.55 18.10
CA ASP A 737 10.75 5.01 18.07
C ASP A 737 12.00 5.64 17.44
N ALA A 738 13.18 5.07 17.69
CA ALA A 738 14.43 5.57 17.15
C ALA A 738 14.52 5.34 15.64
N ASP A 739 14.03 4.20 15.16
CA ASP A 739 13.98 3.90 13.72
C ASP A 739 13.02 4.84 12.98
N VAL A 740 11.83 5.09 13.55
CA VAL A 740 10.86 6.03 12.96
C VAL A 740 11.42 7.46 12.94
N ASP A 741 12.10 7.88 14.01
CA ASP A 741 12.79 9.17 14.05
C ASP A 741 13.92 9.23 13.00
N ALA A 742 14.68 8.16 12.79
CA ALA A 742 15.73 8.09 11.77
C ALA A 742 15.16 8.25 10.34
N ILE A 743 14.06 7.54 10.01
CA ILE A 743 13.35 7.70 8.72
C ILE A 743 12.90 9.14 8.54
N ASN A 744 12.26 9.72 9.55
CA ASN A 744 11.74 11.08 9.49
C ASN A 744 12.85 12.11 9.33
N ASN A 745 13.94 11.96 10.09
CA ASN A 745 15.10 12.83 10.00
C ASN A 745 15.73 12.75 8.61
N PHE A 746 15.83 11.56 8.03
CA PHE A 746 16.29 11.38 6.66
C PHE A 746 15.40 12.12 5.65
N ILE A 747 14.08 11.87 5.68
CA ILE A 747 13.12 12.52 4.78
C ILE A 747 13.19 14.04 4.94
N LEU A 748 13.07 14.57 6.16
CA LEU A 748 13.05 16.01 6.41
C LEU A 748 14.37 16.67 5.98
N ASN A 749 15.50 15.98 6.13
CA ASN A 749 16.81 16.49 5.71
C ASN A 749 17.03 16.44 4.18
N GLU A 750 16.36 15.55 3.45
CA GLU A 750 16.33 15.59 1.97
C GLU A 750 15.36 16.66 1.46
N VAL A 751 14.22 16.83 2.13
CA VAL A 751 13.22 17.83 1.75
C VAL A 751 13.71 19.25 2.03
N GLU A 752 14.13 19.57 3.25
CA GLU A 752 14.63 20.90 3.60
C GLU A 752 15.70 20.84 4.70
N PRO A 753 16.98 20.74 4.31
CA PRO A 753 18.06 20.56 5.26
C PRO A 753 18.38 21.83 6.05
N TRP A 754 19.03 21.62 7.19
CA TRP A 754 19.60 22.71 7.98
C TRP A 754 20.84 23.30 7.30
N TYR A 755 21.65 22.42 6.70
CA TYR A 755 22.85 22.74 5.95
C TYR A 755 22.70 22.14 4.54
N LEU A 756 22.65 23.00 3.53
CA LEU A 756 22.54 22.58 2.13
C LEU A 756 23.88 22.79 1.42
N GLY A 757 24.47 21.70 0.95
CA GLY A 757 25.53 21.76 -0.05
C GLY A 757 24.95 21.59 -1.44
N LEU A 758 25.42 22.39 -2.40
CA LEU A 758 25.07 22.32 -3.81
C LEU A 758 26.37 22.14 -4.61
N GLN A 759 26.46 21.02 -5.33
CA GLN A 759 27.59 20.62 -6.17
C GLN A 759 27.09 19.65 -7.24
N ASN A 760 27.89 19.47 -8.30
CA ASN A 760 27.62 18.58 -9.42
C ASN A 760 26.19 18.71 -9.97
N ASP A 761 25.78 19.95 -10.21
CA ASP A 761 24.45 20.28 -10.73
C ASP A 761 24.61 21.42 -11.74
N ASN A 762 24.05 21.21 -12.94
CA ASN A 762 23.96 22.20 -14.00
C ASN A 762 22.55 22.77 -14.01
N LEU A 763 22.25 23.63 -13.04
CA LEU A 763 20.93 24.19 -12.85
C LEU A 763 20.51 24.98 -14.09
N GLY A 764 19.52 24.44 -14.82
CA GLY A 764 18.95 24.95 -16.06
C GLY A 764 19.07 23.97 -17.23
N GLU A 765 20.02 23.02 -17.19
CA GLU A 765 20.18 21.97 -18.22
C GLU A 765 19.04 20.96 -18.23
N GLN A 766 18.37 20.74 -17.09
CA GLN A 766 17.14 19.94 -16.99
C GLN A 766 15.95 20.51 -17.78
N ALA A 767 16.09 21.73 -18.33
CA ALA A 767 15.11 22.33 -19.20
C ALA A 767 15.75 22.75 -20.52
N ARG A 768 14.93 22.93 -21.55
CA ARG A 768 15.39 23.47 -22.84
C ARG A 768 16.06 24.84 -22.66
N SER A 769 17.03 25.15 -23.50
CA SER A 769 17.78 26.42 -23.47
C SER A 769 16.91 27.67 -23.66
N ASN A 770 15.76 27.55 -24.34
CA ASN A 770 14.80 28.64 -24.52
C ASN A 770 13.75 28.74 -23.40
N TYR A 771 13.82 27.89 -22.38
CA TYR A 771 12.89 27.85 -21.26
C TYR A 771 13.56 28.43 -20.02
N THR A 772 12.98 29.47 -19.41
CA THR A 772 13.51 30.01 -18.15
C THR A 772 13.23 29.05 -17.00
N TYR A 773 14.29 28.42 -16.48
CA TYR A 773 14.20 27.51 -15.35
C TYR A 773 14.30 28.25 -14.02
N LYS A 774 13.20 28.33 -13.29
CA LYS A 774 13.12 29.02 -11.99
C LYS A 774 13.29 28.02 -10.84
N SER A 775 14.25 28.26 -9.96
CA SER A 775 14.52 27.41 -8.80
C SER A 775 14.78 28.24 -7.55
N LEU A 776 14.30 27.76 -6.40
CA LEU A 776 14.58 28.29 -5.07
C LEU A 776 15.15 27.18 -4.20
N ARG A 777 16.43 27.31 -3.84
CA ARG A 777 17.10 26.44 -2.87
C ARG A 777 17.11 27.11 -1.50
N ARG A 778 16.70 26.36 -0.49
CA ARG A 778 16.54 26.84 0.89
C ARG A 778 17.30 25.96 1.86
N ALA A 779 17.89 26.59 2.86
CA ALA A 779 18.42 25.91 4.03
C ALA A 779 18.08 26.71 5.30
N ARG A 780 17.90 26.02 6.42
CA ARG A 780 17.61 26.68 7.70
C ARG A 780 18.75 27.60 8.14
N PHE A 781 19.99 27.14 8.02
CA PHE A 781 21.17 27.88 8.47
C PHE A 781 22.07 28.29 7.31
N THR A 782 22.64 27.31 6.59
CA THR A 782 23.71 27.59 5.62
C THR A 782 23.46 26.92 4.29
N ILE A 783 23.67 27.68 3.20
CA ILE A 783 23.87 27.14 1.86
C ILE A 783 25.35 27.27 1.51
N THR A 784 25.97 26.18 1.02
CA THR A 784 27.32 26.20 0.46
C THR A 784 27.28 25.68 -0.97
N THR A 785 27.79 26.45 -1.92
CA THR A 785 27.96 26.02 -3.32
C THR A 785 29.44 25.79 -3.62
N GLY A 786 29.78 24.82 -4.47
CA GLY A 786 31.15 24.58 -4.94
C GLY A 786 31.39 23.14 -5.38
N HIS A 787 32.66 22.79 -5.62
CA HIS A 787 33.03 21.48 -6.20
C HIS A 787 32.89 20.28 -5.24
N LEU A 788 33.22 20.49 -3.96
CA LEU A 788 33.27 19.43 -2.95
C LEU A 788 32.81 20.01 -1.60
N VAL A 789 31.50 20.09 -1.43
CA VAL A 789 30.84 20.80 -0.32
C VAL A 789 29.80 19.95 0.42
N THR A 790 29.41 18.80 -0.13
CA THR A 790 28.45 17.86 0.47
C THR A 790 28.75 16.41 0.09
N PRO A 791 28.61 15.45 1.02
CA PRO A 791 28.72 14.03 0.70
C PRO A 791 27.53 13.48 -0.12
N LYS A 792 26.43 14.24 -0.19
CA LYS A 792 25.12 13.79 -0.70
C LYS A 792 25.04 13.56 -2.22
N THR A 793 25.99 14.08 -2.97
CA THR A 793 26.07 14.02 -4.43
C THR A 793 27.52 13.85 -4.85
N ASP A 794 27.76 13.40 -6.08
CA ASP A 794 29.10 13.30 -6.64
C ASP A 794 29.85 14.64 -6.57
N PRO A 795 31.18 14.62 -6.38
CA PRO A 795 32.01 15.81 -6.55
C PRO A 795 31.85 16.40 -7.96
N GLY A 796 31.72 17.72 -8.05
CA GLY A 796 31.53 18.40 -9.32
C GLY A 796 31.13 19.85 -9.14
N ASP A 797 31.34 20.67 -10.16
CA ASP A 797 31.02 22.09 -10.10
C ASP A 797 29.50 22.32 -10.02
N TYR A 798 29.11 23.41 -9.35
CA TYR A 798 27.74 23.92 -9.34
C TYR A 798 27.61 25.03 -10.39
N ASN A 799 26.98 24.70 -11.51
CA ASN A 799 26.80 25.60 -12.64
C ASN A 799 25.36 26.12 -12.66
N VAL A 800 25.20 27.44 -12.79
CA VAL A 800 23.91 28.07 -13.07
C VAL A 800 23.91 28.48 -14.54
N GLU A 801 23.07 27.80 -15.32
CA GLU A 801 23.04 27.91 -16.78
C GLU A 801 22.39 29.21 -17.27
N PRO A 802 22.67 29.65 -18.52
CA PRO A 802 22.14 30.91 -19.06
C PRO A 802 20.62 31.05 -19.02
N ASN A 803 19.87 29.95 -19.04
CA ASN A 803 18.42 29.92 -18.98
C ASN A 803 17.87 29.85 -17.54
N ALA A 804 18.72 29.79 -16.51
CA ALA A 804 18.30 29.63 -15.12
C ALA A 804 18.09 30.96 -14.37
N ASP A 805 17.11 30.94 -13.48
CA ASP A 805 16.79 32.00 -12.53
C ASP A 805 16.73 31.39 -11.12
N LEU A 806 17.87 31.47 -10.45
CA LEU A 806 18.13 30.86 -9.15
C LEU A 806 17.90 31.85 -8.01
N LYS A 807 17.20 31.38 -6.97
CA LYS A 807 17.15 32.01 -5.65
C LYS A 807 17.80 31.11 -4.62
N LEU A 808 18.77 31.64 -3.88
CA LEU A 808 19.36 30.99 -2.70
C LEU A 808 18.90 31.74 -1.45
N GLN A 809 18.29 31.01 -0.51
CA GLN A 809 17.82 31.56 0.76
C GLN A 809 18.31 30.72 1.93
N ALA A 810 19.17 31.31 2.76
CA ALA A 810 19.67 30.69 3.98
C ALA A 810 19.33 31.56 5.20
N GLY A 811 19.17 30.99 6.39
CA GLY A 811 18.90 31.77 7.60
C GLY A 811 20.08 32.60 8.07
N GLU A 812 21.29 32.06 7.95
CA GLU A 812 22.50 32.67 8.52
C GLU A 812 23.54 33.00 7.46
N GLN A 813 23.87 32.04 6.58
CA GLN A 813 25.02 32.17 5.69
C GLN A 813 24.81 31.53 4.31
N ILE A 814 25.31 32.20 3.26
CA ILE A 814 25.50 31.61 1.93
C ILE A 814 26.99 31.72 1.61
N THR A 815 27.63 30.58 1.34
CA THR A 815 29.07 30.50 1.03
C THR A 815 29.26 30.00 -0.39
N LEU A 816 29.94 30.79 -1.23
CA LEU A 816 30.33 30.40 -2.58
C LEU A 816 31.80 29.98 -2.56
N LYS A 817 32.07 28.69 -2.78
CA LYS A 817 33.43 28.12 -2.85
C LYS A 817 33.86 27.94 -4.31
N PRO A 818 35.17 27.70 -4.58
CA PRO A 818 35.64 27.28 -5.90
C PRO A 818 34.78 26.15 -6.48
N GLY A 819 34.51 26.23 -7.79
CA GLY A 819 33.55 25.37 -8.48
C GLY A 819 32.12 25.91 -8.50
N THR A 820 31.87 27.15 -8.04
CA THR A 820 30.57 27.82 -8.24
C THR A 820 30.64 28.72 -9.46
N HIS A 821 29.79 28.47 -10.47
CA HIS A 821 29.75 29.26 -11.69
C HIS A 821 28.35 29.79 -11.94
N VAL A 822 28.22 31.10 -12.15
CA VAL A 822 27.00 31.73 -12.66
C VAL A 822 27.30 32.20 -14.07
N LYS A 823 26.81 31.45 -15.07
CA LYS A 823 27.15 31.68 -16.47
C LYS A 823 26.48 32.96 -16.99
N GLN A 824 27.05 33.53 -18.05
CA GLN A 824 26.49 34.71 -18.70
C GLN A 824 25.04 34.44 -19.16
N GLY A 825 24.11 35.32 -18.79
CA GLY A 825 22.67 35.18 -19.07
C GLY A 825 21.86 34.67 -17.87
N ALA A 826 22.48 33.94 -16.96
CA ALA A 826 21.84 33.43 -15.76
C ALA A 826 21.45 34.56 -14.78
N LYS A 827 20.40 34.33 -14.00
CA LYS A 827 20.04 35.18 -12.85
C LYS A 827 20.26 34.41 -11.55
N ALA A 828 20.92 35.04 -10.60
CA ALA A 828 21.13 34.48 -9.27
C ALA A 828 20.86 35.53 -8.19
N HIS A 829 19.93 35.24 -7.29
CA HIS A 829 19.54 36.10 -6.18
C HIS A 829 19.82 35.39 -4.85
N LEU A 830 20.80 35.89 -4.11
CA LEU A 830 21.24 35.32 -2.83
C LEU A 830 20.70 36.19 -1.71
N LYS A 831 20.06 35.58 -0.72
CA LYS A 831 19.44 36.31 0.40
C LYS A 831 19.62 35.56 1.72
N ILE A 832 20.13 36.28 2.72
CA ILE A 832 20.11 35.81 4.11
C ILE A 832 18.75 36.18 4.72
N ARG A 833 17.84 35.21 4.68
CA ARG A 833 16.51 35.27 5.29
C ARG A 833 15.92 33.86 5.25
N TYR A 834 15.57 33.34 6.42
CA TYR A 834 14.72 32.17 6.52
C TYR A 834 13.36 32.58 7.08
N TYR A 835 12.29 32.06 6.48
CA TYR A 835 10.94 32.22 6.99
C TYR A 835 10.41 30.84 7.35
N GLU A 836 10.24 30.63 8.65
CA GLU A 836 9.40 29.58 9.22
C GLU A 836 8.07 30.21 9.59
N CYS A 837 7.03 29.39 9.68
CA CYS A 837 5.82 29.86 10.31
C CYS A 837 6.14 30.30 11.75
N PRO A 838 5.66 31.48 12.19
CA PRO A 838 5.89 31.93 13.55
C PRO A 838 5.36 30.86 14.51
N PRO A 839 6.11 30.48 15.56
CA PRO A 839 5.58 29.62 16.60
C PRO A 839 4.53 30.44 17.38
N GLY A 840 3.25 30.25 17.06
CA GLY A 840 2.17 30.93 17.78
C GLY A 840 0.76 30.63 17.26
N SER A 841 -0.11 30.22 18.20
CA SER A 841 -1.58 30.04 18.10
C SER A 841 -2.10 28.89 17.23
N SER A 842 -1.89 27.65 17.67
CA SER A 842 -3.00 26.70 17.57
C SER A 842 -4.01 27.08 18.65
N ASP A 843 -5.13 27.67 18.25
CA ASP A 843 -6.38 27.52 19.00
C ASP A 843 -6.66 26.01 19.14
N MET A 844 -6.23 25.46 20.26
CA MET A 844 -6.79 24.25 20.86
C MET A 844 -6.89 24.52 22.36
N SER A 845 -7.89 25.30 22.72
CA SER A 845 -8.50 25.24 24.04
C SER A 845 -9.19 23.88 24.21
N ALA A 846 -8.40 22.84 24.43
CA ALA A 846 -8.89 21.61 25.08
C ALA A 846 -8.78 21.86 26.59
N GLY A 847 -9.93 22.08 27.24
CA GLY A 847 -10.02 22.26 28.68
C GLY A 847 -9.46 21.04 29.41
N GLY A 848 -8.39 21.26 30.17
CA GLY A 848 -7.83 20.26 31.09
C GLY A 848 -8.58 20.27 32.41
N ASN A 849 -9.04 19.10 32.85
CA ASN A 849 -9.16 18.82 34.27
C ASN A 849 -7.94 18.02 34.70
N GLN A 850 -7.24 18.57 35.70
CA GLN A 850 -6.12 17.99 36.44
C GLN A 850 -6.46 16.60 36.97
N TYR A 851 -5.58 15.63 36.74
CA TYR A 851 -5.10 14.72 37.78
C TYR A 851 -3.64 14.37 37.48
N ASP A 852 -2.78 14.71 38.44
CA ASP A 852 -1.34 14.42 38.48
C ASP A 852 -1.09 12.91 38.66
N GLU A 853 -0.10 12.36 37.94
CA GLU A 853 1.05 11.66 38.56
C GLU A 853 2.10 11.17 37.52
N ASN A 854 3.33 11.65 37.74
CA ASN A 854 4.65 11.11 37.38
C ASN A 854 5.00 10.76 35.92
N ASP A 855 5.54 11.75 35.22
CA ASP A 855 6.39 11.58 34.05
C ASP A 855 7.77 12.24 34.32
N SER A 856 8.73 11.42 34.75
CA SER A 856 10.13 11.83 34.94
C SER A 856 10.98 11.27 33.79
N GLU A 857 11.10 12.04 32.71
CA GLU A 857 12.33 12.14 31.90
C GLU A 857 12.22 13.21 30.78
N THR A 858 11.02 13.69 30.47
CA THR A 858 10.79 14.80 29.52
C THR A 858 10.93 16.21 30.13
N ASN A 859 11.11 16.34 31.44
CA ASN A 859 11.15 17.63 32.15
C ASN A 859 12.54 18.28 32.30
N LEU A 860 13.64 17.62 31.91
CA LEU A 860 14.99 18.19 31.97
C LEU A 860 15.36 19.04 30.75
N MET A 861 14.74 18.81 29.59
CA MET A 861 14.98 19.62 28.37
C MET A 861 14.02 20.82 28.23
N ARG A 862 12.85 20.78 28.88
CA ARG A 862 11.79 21.79 28.68
C ARG A 862 11.91 23.03 29.59
N LYS A 863 12.52 22.91 30.78
CA LYS A 863 12.72 24.05 31.69
C LYS A 863 13.92 24.94 31.33
N ASP A 864 14.87 24.44 30.53
CA ASP A 864 16.05 25.22 30.08
C ASP A 864 15.79 26.07 28.82
N LEU A 865 14.71 25.80 28.07
CA LEU A 865 14.37 26.55 26.86
C LEU A 865 13.31 27.65 27.07
N ALA A 866 12.48 27.55 28.12
CA ALA A 866 11.40 28.51 28.36
C ALA A 866 11.82 29.79 29.13
N LYS A 867 13.10 29.96 29.47
CA LYS A 867 13.62 31.17 30.17
C LYS A 867 14.56 32.05 29.34
N LYS A 868 14.65 31.82 28.03
CA LYS A 868 15.46 32.64 27.11
C LYS A 868 14.68 33.17 25.91
N GLU A 869 13.44 33.64 26.13
CA GLU A 869 12.87 34.69 25.30
C GLU A 869 13.40 36.05 25.76
N GLY A 870 14.60 36.38 25.27
CA GLY A 870 15.20 37.70 25.41
C GLY A 870 16.05 37.96 24.17
N LYS A 871 15.47 38.68 23.20
CA LYS A 871 16.10 39.19 21.96
C LYS A 871 17.65 39.26 22.04
N LEU A 872 18.34 38.35 21.35
CA LEU A 872 19.81 38.35 21.29
C LEU A 872 20.32 39.44 20.33
N LYS A 873 20.93 40.47 20.93
CA LYS A 873 21.85 41.44 20.32
C LYS A 873 23.18 40.72 20.00
N GLU A 874 23.30 40.08 18.85
CA GLU A 874 24.43 39.16 18.58
C GLU A 874 25.81 39.82 18.30
N ASN A 875 25.91 41.15 18.28
CA ASN A 875 27.14 41.88 17.94
C ASN A 875 27.75 42.71 19.07
N GLN A 876 27.74 42.21 20.32
CA GLN A 876 28.36 42.92 21.45
C GLN A 876 29.83 42.56 21.71
N ILE A 877 30.39 41.49 21.13
CA ILE A 877 31.79 41.08 21.37
C ILE A 877 32.61 41.12 20.07
N SER A 878 33.78 41.76 20.13
CA SER A 878 34.81 41.77 19.08
C SER A 878 36.09 41.06 19.53
N ILE A 879 36.80 40.44 18.58
CA ILE A 879 38.14 39.89 18.79
C ILE A 879 39.08 40.52 17.78
N TYR A 880 40.16 41.15 18.24
CA TYR A 880 41.14 41.81 17.37
C TYR A 880 42.58 41.76 17.91
N PRO A 881 43.60 41.63 17.03
CA PRO A 881 43.46 41.29 15.61
C PRO A 881 42.92 39.86 15.41
N ASN A 882 42.15 39.64 14.35
CA ASN A 882 41.69 38.32 13.93
C ASN A 882 41.61 38.29 12.39
N PRO A 883 42.52 37.61 11.67
CA PRO A 883 43.53 36.67 12.19
C PRO A 883 44.59 37.31 13.11
N SER A 884 45.13 36.53 14.04
CA SER A 884 46.15 36.92 15.02
C SER A 884 47.45 36.12 14.84
N ARG A 885 48.54 36.54 15.48
CA ARG A 885 49.80 35.76 15.58
C ARG A 885 49.94 35.03 16.93
N GLY A 886 48.81 34.60 17.48
CA GLY A 886 48.73 33.87 18.75
C GLY A 886 48.31 34.71 19.95
N SER A 887 48.36 36.04 19.86
CA SER A 887 47.86 37.00 20.87
C SER A 887 46.74 37.88 20.30
N PHE A 888 45.63 38.03 21.03
CA PHE A 888 44.48 38.82 20.61
C PHE A 888 43.77 39.45 21.81
N THR A 889 42.94 40.46 21.56
CA THR A 889 42.09 41.09 22.58
C THR A 889 40.63 40.78 22.30
N ILE A 890 39.91 40.35 23.33
CA ILE A 890 38.46 40.23 23.32
C ILE A 890 37.90 41.49 23.97
N ALA A 891 37.04 42.22 23.27
CA ALA A 891 36.40 43.43 23.79
C ALA A 891 34.89 43.35 23.67
N SER A 892 34.21 43.75 24.73
CA SER A 892 32.79 44.04 24.72
C SER A 892 32.57 45.46 24.18
N MET A 893 31.86 45.58 23.06
CA MET A 893 31.57 46.84 22.37
C MET A 893 30.64 47.78 23.16
N GLN A 894 29.94 47.28 24.18
CA GLN A 894 29.05 48.04 25.05
C GLN A 894 29.55 48.14 26.49
N ASP A 895 30.85 47.88 26.71
CA ASP A 895 31.50 47.84 28.02
C ASP A 895 30.85 46.89 29.05
N VAL A 896 30.08 45.89 28.58
CA VAL A 896 29.54 44.84 29.43
C VAL A 896 30.69 43.93 29.88
N PRO A 897 30.90 43.71 31.19
CA PRO A 897 31.97 42.86 31.68
C PRO A 897 31.85 41.42 31.17
N ILE A 898 32.98 40.87 30.73
CA ILE A 898 33.15 39.46 30.43
C ILE A 898 33.36 38.74 31.78
N GLU A 899 32.57 37.70 32.03
CA GLU A 899 32.67 36.88 33.24
C GLU A 899 33.51 35.63 33.00
N THR A 900 33.27 34.91 31.89
CA THR A 900 34.05 33.71 31.55
C THR A 900 34.51 33.72 30.10
N LEU A 901 35.67 33.09 29.88
CA LEU A 901 36.26 32.85 28.59
C LEU A 901 36.78 31.42 28.54
N HIS A 902 36.33 30.65 27.56
CA HIS A 902 36.84 29.32 27.24
C HIS A 902 37.28 29.32 25.78
N VAL A 903 38.47 28.81 25.48
CA VAL A 903 38.98 28.68 24.12
C VAL A 903 39.20 27.20 23.81
N TYR A 904 38.64 26.73 22.70
CA TYR A 904 38.70 25.35 22.24
C TYR A 904 39.40 25.25 20.89
N ASN A 905 40.11 24.16 20.63
CA ASN A 905 40.56 23.82 19.28
C ASN A 905 39.41 23.20 18.45
N LEU A 906 39.66 22.85 17.19
CA LEU A 906 38.67 22.23 16.30
C LEU A 906 38.18 20.85 16.75
N ASN A 907 38.95 20.15 17.58
CA ASN A 907 38.59 18.84 18.14
C ASN A 907 37.76 18.96 19.43
N GLY A 908 37.37 20.18 19.83
CA GLY A 908 36.62 20.44 21.05
C GLY A 908 37.45 20.37 22.34
N THR A 909 38.77 20.23 22.26
CA THR A 909 39.66 20.23 23.44
C THR A 909 39.80 21.66 23.97
N SER A 910 39.59 21.87 25.27
CA SER A 910 39.81 23.17 25.91
C SER A 910 41.30 23.49 26.01
N ILE A 911 41.71 24.59 25.38
CA ILE A 911 43.10 25.08 25.33
C ILE A 911 43.31 26.19 26.38
N PHE A 912 42.26 26.91 26.73
CA PHE A 912 42.31 27.95 27.76
C PHE A 912 40.95 28.10 28.43
N GLN A 913 40.94 28.33 29.73
CA GLN A 913 39.74 28.67 30.49
C GLN A 913 40.09 29.71 31.56
N LYS A 914 39.25 30.75 31.66
CA LYS A 914 39.32 31.73 32.73
C LYS A 914 37.92 32.18 33.12
N THR A 915 37.66 32.21 34.42
CA THR A 915 36.40 32.65 35.02
C THR A 915 36.64 33.90 35.88
N ASN A 916 35.57 34.60 36.26
CA ASN A 916 35.59 35.82 37.08
C ASN A 916 36.48 36.93 36.51
N LEU A 917 36.46 37.12 35.19
CA LEU A 917 37.24 38.16 34.52
C LEU A 917 36.79 39.56 34.93
N SER A 918 35.48 39.78 35.03
CA SER A 918 34.85 41.05 35.45
C SER A 918 35.40 42.29 34.73
N THR A 919 35.83 42.14 33.47
CA THR A 919 36.40 43.21 32.65
C THR A 919 35.71 43.25 31.28
N ALA A 920 35.45 44.44 30.76
CA ALA A 920 34.94 44.63 29.40
C ALA A 920 35.96 44.25 28.31
N ARG A 921 37.25 44.21 28.65
CA ARG A 921 38.34 43.87 27.72
C ARG A 921 39.29 42.86 28.34
N PHE A 922 39.54 41.79 27.61
CA PHE A 922 40.48 40.75 28.02
C PHE A 922 41.54 40.57 26.95
N LYS A 923 42.80 40.81 27.32
CA LYS A 923 43.96 40.58 26.44
C LYS A 923 44.49 39.17 26.69
N PHE A 924 44.53 38.36 25.63
CA PHE A 924 45.10 37.03 25.63
C PHE A 924 46.60 37.12 25.34
N GLU A 925 47.43 36.87 26.34
CA GLU A 925 48.90 37.03 26.23
C GLU A 925 49.68 35.72 26.02
N SER A 926 49.03 34.56 26.10
CA SER A 926 49.66 33.29 25.77
C SER A 926 49.74 33.12 24.25
N LYS A 927 50.85 32.58 23.71
CA LYS A 927 50.94 32.31 22.26
C LYS A 927 50.22 31.00 21.95
N LEU A 928 49.03 31.09 21.36
CA LEU A 928 48.39 29.93 20.74
C LEU A 928 49.22 29.45 19.54
N ALA A 929 49.28 28.13 19.33
CA ALA A 929 49.86 27.56 18.12
C ALA A 929 49.03 27.93 16.88
N GLN A 930 49.65 27.88 15.69
CA GLN A 930 48.95 28.10 14.42
C GLN A 930 47.74 27.17 14.29
N GLY A 931 46.57 27.73 13.94
CA GLY A 931 45.33 26.96 13.87
C GLY A 931 44.06 27.80 14.01
N THR A 932 42.91 27.11 13.96
CA THR A 932 41.59 27.71 14.23
C THR A 932 41.08 27.30 15.60
N TYR A 933 40.56 28.28 16.35
CA TYR A 933 40.00 28.08 17.68
C TYR A 933 38.62 28.72 17.80
N PHE A 934 37.85 28.26 18.79
CA PHE A 934 36.57 28.85 19.16
C PHE A 934 36.61 29.38 20.60
N ALA A 935 36.30 30.65 20.77
CA ALA A 935 36.09 31.26 22.08
C ALA A 935 34.60 31.23 22.46
N ILE A 936 34.27 30.67 23.60
CA ILE A 936 32.98 30.77 24.28
C ILE A 936 33.14 31.81 25.40
N ILE A 937 32.36 32.88 25.34
CA ILE A 937 32.51 34.06 26.17
C ILE A 937 31.17 34.34 26.84
N ASN A 938 31.13 34.24 28.17
CA ASN A 938 29.93 34.62 28.92
C ASN A 938 30.11 36.03 29.45
N THR A 939 29.16 36.91 29.16
CA THR A 939 29.08 38.26 29.70
C THR A 939 28.20 38.31 30.95
N ARG A 940 28.35 39.35 31.77
CA ARG A 940 27.62 39.51 33.03
C ARG A 940 26.09 39.55 32.88
N ASP A 941 25.59 39.96 31.72
CA ASP A 941 24.17 39.94 31.38
C ASP A 941 23.65 38.54 30.98
N GLY A 942 24.46 37.49 31.13
CA GLY A 942 24.07 36.09 30.91
C GLY A 942 24.05 35.69 29.43
N ILE A 943 24.56 36.55 28.55
CA ILE A 943 24.70 36.26 27.12
C ILE A 943 25.97 35.43 26.89
N ILE A 944 25.84 34.39 26.08
CA ILE A 944 26.94 33.51 25.68
C ILE A 944 27.28 33.83 24.23
N HIS A 945 28.50 34.31 23.98
CA HIS A 945 29.00 34.58 22.64
C HIS A 945 29.97 33.49 22.20
N ARG A 946 29.84 33.04 20.95
CA ARG A 946 30.79 32.14 20.30
C ARG A 946 31.53 32.90 19.20
N LYS A 947 32.86 32.95 19.26
CA LYS A 947 33.68 33.68 18.28
C LYS A 947 34.83 32.82 17.77
N LYS A 948 35.01 32.78 16.45
CA LYS A 948 36.13 32.10 15.79
C LYS A 948 37.39 32.95 15.91
N ILE A 949 38.51 32.33 16.27
CA ILE A 949 39.85 32.92 16.33
C ILE A 949 40.72 32.19 15.30
N ILE A 950 41.38 32.94 14.42
CA ILE A 950 42.34 32.40 13.46
C ILE A 950 43.74 32.82 13.93
N VAL A 951 44.65 31.86 14.09
CA VAL A 951 46.06 32.10 14.41
C VAL A 951 46.90 31.69 13.20
N LEU A 952 47.58 32.67 12.58
CA LEU A 952 48.43 32.49 11.40
C LEU A 952 49.85 32.11 11.75
#